data_AF-A0A975SDN0-F1
#
_entry.id   AF-A0A975SDN0-F1
#
_cell.length_a   1.000
_cell.length_b   1.000
_cell.length_c   1.000
_cell.angle_alpha   90.00
_cell.angle_beta   90.00
_cell.angle_gamma   90.00
#
_symmetry.space_group_name_H-M   'P 1'
#
loop_
_entity.id
_entity.type
_entity.pdbx_description
1 polymer ?
#
loop_
_entity_poly.entity_id
_entity_poly.type
_entity_poly.pdbx_seq_one_letter_code
_entity_poly.pdbx_strand_id
1 'polypeptide(L)'
;MRVIESEKNVTYDDKVVADRARTHAAGIVTTAEETVERINRLVEQNTSALEAKQRELDAANQKLETAKQVLEQAKQHVANELAKGSRGFFERLNDTTGKLFDNRTHFTTDSRFNPIAAGYETGFIQNFTHMGQAGDATTIDNVYKAIDMIKTANEIRAAHGLNPLKISSDLMASAEIHANWNAGAVGHFGWSTQDGAGDVSAVDAALTTRYKSENLAWGYSGTGQGGAASNYANSPYHGWYYEEGIVIKENEQNADLDGDGTVGSVRGDRQTGHYLNLLDPTHVATGFGFNSGTVAGFEYRNTAAHHFSSGGFMYANDRLFTPDEYKQLLDDYVASINNSARNMSSEAEAAIQEANAQIAELTSQKTRLMEEASSLSRSQSEAQRNLERAIASRDAKTAEFNEAEARLAAKEQQLQRARAELEIAHNALLAAQTSFDTSASTLNSANTLVSEKQTALDAANANKATAEARVQDLENQILDGASVVKQKLAAMNAAQAELDQKTQAASEQEHQLNELKARAATIDSERAAANSELAALRLAVENKSHTLGEITTRVATLTATLAETTSTHQTLADAQANVAQKEQALSRAQTQLAEAEQNLSAANEAVADAHALLTAAQTRTERTNRLTWNNTETAPLDDPDFVHLNSFVEALKLAKLQLARAQQDKAAASAKLADAIHAVLLADQAYTVALAAQNNAQAAYNKLKPAPQPSMKQVGVTNASGTQASQANDAQTSRTQTGKNPAGKKGLPQTSDVAAVLPALSGFSALLASVGVGLRKSKRSSAAKK
;
A
#
# COMPACT_ATOMS: atom_id res chain seq x y z
N MET A 1 73.88 -30.73 -10.47
CA MET A 1 72.69 -31.61 -10.49
C MET A 1 71.83 -31.46 -9.25
N ARG A 2 72.15 -32.05 -8.08
CA ARG A 2 71.27 -32.06 -6.87
C ARG A 2 70.64 -30.70 -6.53
N VAL A 3 71.38 -29.59 -6.61
CA VAL A 3 70.87 -28.22 -6.37
C VAL A 3 69.73 -27.84 -7.32
N ILE A 4 69.90 -28.07 -8.62
CA ILE A 4 68.88 -27.82 -9.67
C ILE A 4 67.63 -28.70 -9.42
N GLU A 5 67.84 -29.91 -8.89
CA GLU A 5 66.76 -30.86 -8.58
C GLU A 5 65.97 -30.43 -7.33
N SER A 6 66.62 -29.86 -6.31
CA SER A 6 65.91 -29.18 -5.20
C SER A 6 65.20 -27.89 -5.65
N GLU A 7 65.80 -27.09 -6.52
CA GLU A 7 65.17 -25.87 -7.08
C GLU A 7 63.95 -26.20 -7.97
N LYS A 8 63.98 -27.34 -8.67
CA LYS A 8 62.80 -27.86 -9.38
C LYS A 8 61.68 -28.20 -8.41
N ASN A 9 61.98 -28.88 -7.31
CA ASN A 9 60.95 -29.26 -6.33
C ASN A 9 60.30 -28.03 -5.68
N VAL A 10 61.08 -27.00 -5.34
CA VAL A 10 60.54 -25.72 -4.84
C VAL A 10 59.64 -25.06 -5.88
N THR A 11 60.05 -24.98 -7.16
CA THR A 11 59.19 -24.39 -8.21
C THR A 11 57.97 -25.26 -8.58
N TYR A 12 57.98 -26.55 -8.25
CA TYR A 12 56.78 -27.40 -8.31
C TYR A 12 55.81 -27.07 -7.17
N ASP A 13 56.29 -26.94 -5.94
CA ASP A 13 55.46 -26.55 -4.79
C ASP A 13 54.86 -25.15 -4.99
N ASP A 14 55.63 -24.19 -5.50
CA ASP A 14 55.15 -22.86 -5.90
C ASP A 14 53.97 -22.95 -6.89
N LYS A 15 54.08 -23.81 -7.92
CA LYS A 15 52.99 -24.04 -8.89
C LYS A 15 51.75 -24.64 -8.21
N VAL A 16 51.91 -25.59 -7.29
CA VAL A 16 50.80 -26.23 -6.56
C VAL A 16 50.15 -25.28 -5.53
N VAL A 17 50.86 -24.26 -5.06
CA VAL A 17 50.30 -23.15 -4.28
C VAL A 17 49.54 -22.18 -5.19
N ALA A 18 50.14 -21.77 -6.32
CA ALA A 18 49.52 -20.87 -7.29
C ALA A 18 48.23 -21.44 -7.89
N ASP A 19 48.18 -22.74 -8.19
CA ASP A 19 46.97 -23.39 -8.71
C ASP A 19 45.82 -23.39 -7.68
N ARG A 20 46.12 -23.71 -6.42
CA ARG A 20 45.13 -23.63 -5.33
C ARG A 20 44.63 -22.19 -5.13
N ALA A 21 45.49 -21.19 -5.24
CA ALA A 21 45.09 -19.78 -5.21
C ALA A 21 44.18 -19.40 -6.40
N ARG A 22 44.50 -19.89 -7.62
CA ARG A 22 43.70 -19.72 -8.84
C ARG A 22 42.31 -20.36 -8.71
N THR A 23 42.23 -21.62 -8.28
CA THR A 23 40.95 -22.33 -8.05
C THR A 23 40.11 -21.65 -6.97
N HIS A 24 40.73 -21.20 -5.88
CA HIS A 24 40.02 -20.46 -4.83
C HIS A 24 39.45 -19.14 -5.36
N ALA A 25 40.23 -18.35 -6.11
CA ALA A 25 39.76 -17.11 -6.72
C ALA A 25 38.63 -17.35 -7.74
N ALA A 26 38.65 -18.45 -8.49
CA ALA A 26 37.54 -18.84 -9.36
C ALA A 26 36.24 -19.13 -8.58
N GLY A 27 36.32 -19.80 -7.42
CA GLY A 27 35.15 -20.00 -6.54
C GLY A 27 34.59 -18.70 -5.95
N ILE A 28 35.45 -17.70 -5.70
CA ILE A 28 35.01 -16.35 -5.28
C ILE A 28 34.24 -15.66 -6.42
N VAL A 29 34.66 -15.82 -7.68
CA VAL A 29 33.90 -15.32 -8.85
C VAL A 29 32.50 -15.92 -8.88
N THR A 30 32.35 -17.25 -8.80
CA THR A 30 31.03 -17.90 -8.80
C THR A 30 30.15 -17.42 -7.65
N THR A 31 30.71 -17.25 -6.45
CA THR A 31 29.99 -16.70 -5.28
C THR A 31 29.50 -15.25 -5.49
N ALA A 32 30.25 -14.46 -6.28
CA ALA A 32 29.87 -13.11 -6.67
C ALA A 32 28.81 -13.10 -7.79
N GLU A 33 28.90 -14.00 -8.77
CA GLU A 33 27.90 -14.20 -9.83
C GLU A 33 26.53 -14.57 -9.24
N GLU A 34 26.49 -15.56 -8.34
CA GLU A 34 25.28 -15.95 -7.59
C GLU A 34 24.69 -14.79 -6.76
N THR A 35 25.55 -13.90 -6.26
CA THR A 35 25.13 -12.74 -5.47
C THR A 35 24.54 -11.63 -6.35
N VAL A 36 25.11 -11.37 -7.53
CA VAL A 36 24.52 -10.47 -8.54
C VAL A 36 23.17 -11.01 -9.00
N GLU A 37 23.06 -12.29 -9.34
CA GLU A 37 21.80 -12.90 -9.80
C GLU A 37 20.71 -12.88 -8.71
N ARG A 38 21.07 -13.15 -7.45
CA ARG A 38 20.15 -13.03 -6.31
C ARG A 38 19.61 -11.61 -6.14
N ILE A 39 20.46 -10.59 -6.29
CA ILE A 39 20.03 -9.18 -6.16
C ILE A 39 19.19 -8.74 -7.36
N ASN A 40 19.53 -9.18 -8.58
CA ASN A 40 18.72 -8.92 -9.78
C ASN A 40 17.29 -9.45 -9.62
N ARG A 41 17.13 -10.66 -9.06
CA ARG A 41 15.80 -11.25 -8.76
C ARG A 41 15.01 -10.44 -7.71
N LEU A 42 15.68 -9.85 -6.71
CA LEU A 42 15.04 -8.95 -5.74
C LEU A 42 14.62 -7.61 -6.39
N VAL A 43 15.44 -7.05 -7.29
CA VAL A 43 15.10 -5.84 -8.06
C VAL A 43 13.85 -6.08 -8.93
N GLU A 44 13.77 -7.22 -9.61
CA GLU A 44 12.61 -7.61 -10.41
C GLU A 44 11.34 -7.75 -9.55
N GLN A 45 11.42 -8.51 -8.45
CA GLN A 45 10.31 -8.68 -7.50
C GLN A 45 9.79 -7.36 -6.92
N ASN A 46 10.69 -6.47 -6.48
CA ASN A 46 10.33 -5.16 -5.95
C ASN A 46 9.72 -4.26 -7.05
N THR A 47 10.18 -4.37 -8.29
CA THR A 47 9.59 -3.64 -9.44
C THR A 47 8.15 -4.08 -9.69
N SER A 48 7.89 -5.39 -9.78
CA SER A 48 6.53 -5.91 -9.94
C SER A 48 5.60 -5.57 -8.77
N ALA A 49 6.13 -5.55 -7.54
CA ALA A 49 5.38 -5.11 -6.35
C ALA A 49 4.99 -3.62 -6.43
N LEU A 50 5.89 -2.76 -6.93
CA LEU A 50 5.66 -1.33 -7.10
C LEU A 50 4.60 -1.06 -8.19
N GLU A 51 4.63 -1.81 -9.30
CA GLU A 51 3.59 -1.79 -10.34
C GLU A 51 2.23 -2.31 -9.85
N ALA A 52 2.22 -3.31 -8.95
CA ALA A 52 0.99 -3.78 -8.32
C ALA A 52 0.40 -2.68 -7.41
N LYS A 53 1.21 -2.08 -6.54
CA LYS A 53 0.78 -1.00 -5.64
C LYS A 53 0.35 0.26 -6.37
N GLN A 54 0.93 0.57 -7.53
CA GLN A 54 0.42 1.63 -8.40
C GLN A 54 -1.01 1.34 -8.87
N ARG A 55 -1.29 0.13 -9.38
CA ARG A 55 -2.64 -0.26 -9.83
C ARG A 55 -3.66 -0.28 -8.71
N GLU A 56 -3.27 -0.70 -7.50
CA GLU A 56 -4.11 -0.60 -6.30
C GLU A 56 -4.44 0.87 -5.96
N LEU A 57 -3.45 1.77 -6.05
CA LEU A 57 -3.62 3.19 -5.78
C LEU A 57 -4.53 3.88 -6.81
N ASP A 58 -4.38 3.54 -8.10
CA ASP A 58 -5.24 4.05 -9.18
C ASP A 58 -6.70 3.60 -9.01
N ALA A 59 -6.93 2.34 -8.63
CA ALA A 59 -8.26 1.83 -8.31
C ALA A 59 -8.87 2.51 -7.07
N ALA A 60 -8.08 2.81 -6.04
CA ALA A 60 -8.53 3.54 -4.86
C ALA A 60 -8.88 5.01 -5.18
N ASN A 61 -8.11 5.67 -6.03
CA ASN A 61 -8.44 7.00 -6.57
C ASN A 61 -9.75 6.98 -7.38
N GLN A 62 -9.97 5.95 -8.21
CA GLN A 62 -11.22 5.80 -8.96
C GLN A 62 -12.43 5.68 -8.02
N LYS A 63 -12.34 4.87 -6.96
CA LYS A 63 -13.40 4.79 -5.93
C LYS A 63 -13.70 6.16 -5.31
N LEU A 64 -12.65 6.93 -4.97
CA LEU A 64 -12.80 8.26 -4.36
C LEU A 64 -13.57 9.22 -5.28
N GLU A 65 -13.28 9.24 -6.59
CA GLU A 65 -14.02 10.09 -7.54
C GLU A 65 -15.47 9.61 -7.75
N THR A 66 -15.72 8.29 -7.80
CA THR A 66 -17.10 7.77 -7.83
C THR A 66 -17.88 8.16 -6.58
N ALA A 67 -17.28 8.05 -5.38
CA ALA A 67 -17.95 8.43 -4.13
C ALA A 67 -18.25 9.95 -4.07
N LYS A 68 -17.34 10.80 -4.56
CA LYS A 68 -17.60 12.25 -4.73
C LYS A 68 -18.76 12.52 -5.68
N GLN A 69 -18.88 11.78 -6.78
CA GLN A 69 -20.00 11.90 -7.73
C GLN A 69 -21.33 11.50 -7.11
N VAL A 70 -21.37 10.42 -6.30
CA VAL A 70 -22.59 10.03 -5.56
C VAL A 70 -22.96 11.09 -4.52
N LEU A 71 -22.00 11.68 -3.80
CA LEU A 71 -22.27 12.76 -2.85
C LEU A 71 -22.85 14.01 -3.54
N GLU A 72 -22.41 14.34 -4.74
CA GLU A 72 -22.98 15.46 -5.52
C GLU A 72 -24.39 15.14 -6.03
N GLN A 73 -24.63 13.90 -6.48
CA GLN A 73 -25.98 13.43 -6.83
C GLN A 73 -26.93 13.44 -5.62
N ALA A 74 -26.45 13.11 -4.42
CA ALA A 74 -27.25 13.10 -3.20
C ALA A 74 -27.76 14.51 -2.82
N LYS A 75 -26.94 15.56 -2.99
CA LYS A 75 -27.36 16.97 -2.82
C LYS A 75 -28.50 17.36 -3.76
N GLN A 76 -28.46 16.84 -5.00
CA GLN A 76 -29.43 17.16 -6.04
C GLN A 76 -30.69 16.26 -5.96
N HIS A 77 -30.62 15.11 -5.28
CA HIS A 77 -31.70 14.12 -5.19
C HIS A 77 -33.02 14.72 -4.68
N VAL A 78 -32.99 15.50 -3.59
CA VAL A 78 -34.22 16.11 -3.04
C VAL A 78 -34.88 17.04 -4.06
N ALA A 79 -34.10 17.88 -4.75
CA ALA A 79 -34.62 18.78 -5.77
C ALA A 79 -35.20 18.01 -6.98
N ASN A 80 -34.51 16.96 -7.42
CA ASN A 80 -34.92 16.13 -8.57
C ASN A 80 -36.19 15.32 -8.28
N GLU A 81 -36.39 14.85 -7.04
CA GLU A 81 -37.62 14.15 -6.65
C GLU A 81 -38.78 15.13 -6.42
N LEU A 82 -38.55 16.29 -5.80
CA LEU A 82 -39.58 17.33 -5.64
C LEU A 82 -40.01 17.94 -6.97
N ALA A 83 -39.13 17.99 -7.98
CA ALA A 83 -39.46 18.40 -9.34
C ALA A 83 -40.43 17.44 -10.07
N LYS A 84 -40.71 16.26 -9.51
CA LYS A 84 -41.82 15.40 -9.99
C LYS A 84 -43.17 15.85 -9.46
N GLY A 85 -43.22 16.66 -8.41
CA GLY A 85 -44.47 17.07 -7.77
C GLY A 85 -45.34 15.89 -7.33
N SER A 86 -46.66 16.09 -7.39
CA SER A 86 -47.69 15.08 -7.12
C SER A 86 -47.54 13.79 -7.93
N ARG A 87 -47.04 13.86 -9.18
CA ARG A 87 -46.76 12.68 -10.01
C ARG A 87 -45.87 11.67 -9.31
N GLY A 88 -44.77 12.10 -8.69
CA GLY A 88 -43.87 11.21 -7.97
C GLY A 88 -44.51 10.58 -6.72
N PHE A 89 -45.48 11.27 -6.12
CA PHE A 89 -46.30 10.73 -5.04
C PHE A 89 -47.29 9.67 -5.54
N PHE A 90 -48.02 9.92 -6.63
CA PHE A 90 -48.90 8.91 -7.24
C PHE A 90 -48.15 7.66 -7.73
N GLU A 91 -46.96 7.85 -8.31
CA GLU A 91 -46.05 6.75 -8.68
C GLU A 91 -45.64 5.93 -7.44
N ARG A 92 -45.41 6.57 -6.28
CA ARG A 92 -45.14 5.89 -5.00
C ARG A 92 -46.35 5.20 -4.40
N LEU A 93 -47.58 5.66 -4.64
CA LEU A 93 -48.81 4.94 -4.27
C LEU A 93 -49.04 3.67 -5.13
N ASN A 94 -48.19 3.43 -6.14
CA ASN A 94 -48.35 2.41 -7.18
C ASN A 94 -49.69 2.60 -7.94
N ASP A 95 -50.06 3.86 -8.16
CA ASP A 95 -51.30 4.23 -8.84
C ASP A 95 -51.07 4.45 -10.35
N THR A 96 -52.11 4.24 -11.15
CA THR A 96 -52.10 4.63 -12.57
C THR A 96 -52.35 6.12 -12.77
N THR A 97 -52.81 6.85 -11.75
CA THR A 97 -53.04 8.30 -11.75
C THR A 97 -51.92 9.13 -12.36
N GLY A 98 -50.64 8.78 -12.11
CA GLY A 98 -49.50 9.52 -12.67
C GLY A 98 -49.49 9.63 -14.20
N LYS A 99 -50.20 8.73 -14.89
CA LYS A 99 -50.38 8.75 -16.36
C LYS A 99 -51.35 9.83 -16.85
N LEU A 100 -52.15 10.45 -15.98
CA LEU A 100 -53.08 11.52 -16.36
C LEU A 100 -52.36 12.79 -16.80
N PHE A 101 -51.12 13.00 -16.32
CA PHE A 101 -50.22 14.06 -16.77
C PHE A 101 -49.57 13.74 -18.13
N ASP A 102 -49.43 12.46 -18.50
CA ASP A 102 -48.90 12.02 -19.80
C ASP A 102 -49.99 11.91 -20.87
N ASN A 103 -51.24 11.64 -20.47
CA ASN A 103 -52.35 11.38 -21.37
C ASN A 103 -52.81 12.68 -22.04
N ARG A 104 -52.61 12.79 -23.35
CA ARG A 104 -52.79 14.03 -24.10
C ARG A 104 -54.26 14.31 -24.46
N THR A 105 -54.99 14.88 -23.52
CA THR A 105 -56.41 15.27 -23.67
C THR A 105 -56.53 16.60 -24.43
N HIS A 106 -57.05 16.55 -25.66
CA HIS A 106 -57.13 17.72 -26.55
C HIS A 106 -58.24 18.70 -26.12
N PHE A 107 -58.01 19.99 -26.30
CA PHE A 107 -59.06 21.01 -26.26
C PHE A 107 -59.21 21.69 -27.63
N THR A 108 -60.44 21.97 -28.04
CA THR A 108 -60.75 22.71 -29.27
C THR A 108 -60.84 24.20 -28.97
N THR A 109 -60.22 25.03 -29.82
CA THR A 109 -60.22 26.48 -29.66
C THR A 109 -61.52 27.09 -30.19
N ASP A 110 -62.59 26.99 -29.40
CA ASP A 110 -63.64 28.00 -29.40
C ASP A 110 -62.98 29.35 -29.02
N SER A 111 -63.23 30.41 -29.80
CA SER A 111 -62.61 31.72 -29.60
C SER A 111 -63.00 32.40 -28.29
N ARG A 112 -64.04 31.91 -27.60
CA ARG A 112 -64.41 32.29 -26.22
C ARG A 112 -63.43 31.75 -25.17
N PHE A 113 -62.72 30.66 -25.47
CA PHE A 113 -61.77 29.96 -24.60
C PHE A 113 -60.31 30.21 -25.04
N ASN A 114 -60.02 31.38 -25.61
CA ASN A 114 -58.69 31.74 -26.09
C ASN A 114 -57.72 32.00 -24.90
N PRO A 115 -56.66 31.20 -24.69
CA PRO A 115 -55.67 31.47 -23.65
C PRO A 115 -54.90 32.75 -23.99
N ILE A 116 -55.09 33.81 -23.19
CA ILE A 116 -54.62 35.17 -23.50
C ILE A 116 -53.08 35.29 -23.45
N ALA A 117 -52.39 34.31 -22.85
CA ALA A 117 -50.92 34.21 -22.85
C ALA A 117 -50.37 33.91 -24.25
N ALA A 118 -49.89 34.95 -24.94
CA ALA A 118 -49.34 34.84 -26.30
C ALA A 118 -48.10 33.92 -26.36
N GLY A 119 -48.27 32.73 -26.94
CA GLY A 119 -47.19 31.76 -27.16
C GLY A 119 -47.63 30.29 -27.16
N TYR A 120 -48.79 29.97 -26.56
CA TYR A 120 -49.31 28.60 -26.54
C TYR A 120 -50.08 28.28 -27.83
N GLU A 121 -49.48 27.47 -28.70
CA GLU A 121 -50.18 26.88 -29.85
C GLU A 121 -51.26 25.88 -29.41
N THR A 122 -52.16 25.52 -30.33
CA THR A 122 -53.24 24.54 -30.12
C THR A 122 -52.70 23.21 -29.57
N GLY A 123 -53.28 22.71 -28.46
CA GLY A 123 -52.65 21.60 -27.75
C GLY A 123 -53.56 20.85 -26.77
N PHE A 124 -52.92 20.35 -25.71
CA PHE A 124 -53.51 19.46 -24.71
C PHE A 124 -53.57 20.18 -23.35
N ILE A 125 -54.59 19.89 -22.53
CA ILE A 125 -54.76 20.58 -21.23
C ILE A 125 -53.56 20.34 -20.28
N GLN A 126 -52.93 19.17 -20.38
CA GLN A 126 -51.72 18.80 -19.65
C GLN A 126 -50.52 19.73 -19.95
N ASN A 127 -50.48 20.42 -21.10
CA ASN A 127 -49.39 21.34 -21.45
C ASN A 127 -49.27 22.54 -20.48
N PHE A 128 -50.32 22.84 -19.70
CA PHE A 128 -50.34 23.90 -18.70
C PHE A 128 -49.80 23.43 -17.34
N THR A 129 -49.59 22.12 -17.16
CA THR A 129 -49.22 21.49 -15.89
C THR A 129 -47.71 21.27 -15.83
N HIS A 130 -47.03 22.16 -15.11
CA HIS A 130 -45.58 22.26 -15.02
C HIS A 130 -45.08 21.55 -13.74
N MET A 131 -44.93 20.22 -13.82
CA MET A 131 -44.51 19.33 -12.72
C MET A 131 -43.53 19.98 -11.74
N GLY A 132 -43.95 20.15 -10.49
CA GLY A 132 -43.11 20.63 -9.40
C GLY A 132 -42.57 22.07 -9.53
N GLN A 133 -42.96 22.84 -10.54
CA GLN A 133 -42.52 24.24 -10.70
C GLN A 133 -43.28 25.18 -9.78
N ALA A 134 -42.59 26.19 -9.23
CA ALA A 134 -43.14 27.08 -8.22
C ALA A 134 -44.47 27.75 -8.65
N GLY A 135 -45.53 27.47 -7.90
CA GLY A 135 -46.90 27.95 -8.18
C GLY A 135 -47.80 26.91 -8.83
N ASP A 136 -47.27 25.88 -9.49
CA ASP A 136 -48.06 24.80 -10.09
C ASP A 136 -48.86 24.03 -9.02
N ALA A 137 -50.06 23.56 -9.36
CA ALA A 137 -50.91 22.78 -8.46
C ALA A 137 -50.26 21.46 -8.01
N THR A 138 -49.35 20.91 -8.82
CA THR A 138 -48.60 19.68 -8.51
C THR A 138 -47.43 19.89 -7.55
N THR A 139 -47.10 21.13 -7.16
CA THR A 139 -46.10 21.35 -6.10
C THR A 139 -46.58 20.77 -4.78
N ILE A 140 -45.70 20.10 -4.04
CA ILE A 140 -46.05 19.42 -2.78
C ILE A 140 -46.73 20.37 -1.77
N ASP A 141 -46.30 21.63 -1.70
CA ASP A 141 -46.92 22.68 -0.89
C ASP A 141 -48.37 23.01 -1.31
N ASN A 142 -48.68 22.93 -2.60
CA ASN A 142 -50.03 23.13 -3.13
C ASN A 142 -50.90 21.86 -2.97
N VAL A 143 -50.31 20.66 -3.03
CA VAL A 143 -51.02 19.42 -2.66
C VAL A 143 -51.42 19.43 -1.18
N TYR A 144 -50.56 19.91 -0.26
CA TYR A 144 -50.95 20.11 1.14
C TYR A 144 -52.13 21.11 1.28
N LYS A 145 -52.08 22.25 0.59
CA LYS A 145 -53.20 23.23 0.58
C LYS A 145 -54.48 22.62 0.02
N ALA A 146 -54.41 21.82 -1.03
CA ALA A 146 -55.54 21.09 -1.60
C ALA A 146 -56.17 20.11 -0.59
N ILE A 147 -55.35 19.36 0.16
CA ILE A 147 -55.83 18.47 1.22
C ILE A 147 -56.56 19.28 2.31
N ASP A 148 -56.01 20.41 2.75
CA ASP A 148 -56.64 21.25 3.78
C ASP A 148 -57.89 22.00 3.26
N MET A 149 -57.97 22.31 1.96
CA MET A 149 -59.21 22.78 1.31
C MET A 149 -60.30 21.70 1.33
N ILE A 150 -59.94 20.41 1.20
CA ILE A 150 -60.89 19.29 1.33
C ILE A 150 -61.28 19.08 2.81
N LYS A 151 -60.38 19.34 3.78
CA LYS A 151 -60.77 19.38 5.21
C LYS A 151 -61.82 20.46 5.46
N THR A 152 -61.63 21.65 4.90
CA THR A 152 -62.61 22.75 4.97
C THR A 152 -63.96 22.36 4.34
N ALA A 153 -63.96 21.65 3.21
CA ALA A 153 -65.17 21.09 2.61
C ALA A 153 -65.91 20.14 3.56
N ASN A 154 -65.15 19.31 4.29
CA ASN A 154 -65.67 18.35 5.25
C ASN A 154 -66.14 19.00 6.56
N GLU A 155 -65.50 20.09 7.02
CA GLU A 155 -66.03 20.95 8.11
C GLU A 155 -67.42 21.50 7.72
N ILE A 156 -67.55 22.05 6.50
CA ILE A 156 -68.81 22.59 5.98
C ILE A 156 -69.87 21.48 5.86
N ARG A 157 -69.55 20.35 5.24
CA ARG A 157 -70.48 19.22 5.08
C ARG A 157 -70.93 18.64 6.42
N ALA A 158 -70.04 18.52 7.41
CA ALA A 158 -70.39 18.07 8.75
C ALA A 158 -71.36 19.05 9.45
N ALA A 159 -71.23 20.36 9.24
CA ALA A 159 -72.18 21.35 9.76
C ALA A 159 -73.60 21.25 9.15
N HIS A 160 -73.75 20.55 8.02
CA HIS A 160 -75.05 20.19 7.41
C HIS A 160 -75.44 18.72 7.63
N GLY A 161 -74.74 18.00 8.51
CA GLY A 161 -75.02 16.58 8.81
C GLY A 161 -74.67 15.60 7.69
N LEU A 162 -73.88 16.02 6.71
CA LEU A 162 -73.48 15.21 5.56
C LEU A 162 -72.21 14.39 5.83
N ASN A 163 -72.10 13.25 5.16
CA ASN A 163 -70.88 12.44 5.21
C ASN A 163 -69.67 13.19 4.61
N PRO A 164 -68.48 13.07 5.22
CA PRO A 164 -67.25 13.65 4.68
C PRO A 164 -66.86 12.96 3.37
N LEU A 165 -66.33 13.76 2.44
CA LEU A 165 -65.76 13.33 1.18
C LEU A 165 -64.39 12.69 1.42
N LYS A 166 -64.08 11.65 0.66
CA LYS A 166 -62.77 10.99 0.62
C LYS A 166 -61.95 11.43 -0.59
N ILE A 167 -60.64 11.55 -0.42
CA ILE A 167 -59.71 11.88 -1.50
C ILE A 167 -59.50 10.65 -2.39
N SER A 168 -59.62 10.86 -3.70
CA SER A 168 -59.21 9.93 -4.77
C SER A 168 -57.96 10.49 -5.45
N SER A 169 -56.98 9.62 -5.74
CA SER A 169 -55.78 10.00 -6.48
C SER A 169 -56.13 10.61 -7.84
N ASP A 170 -57.03 9.94 -8.58
CA ASP A 170 -57.46 10.29 -9.93
C ASP A 170 -58.23 11.62 -9.96
N LEU A 171 -59.09 11.87 -8.97
CA LEU A 171 -59.76 13.16 -8.83
C LEU A 171 -58.77 14.27 -8.45
N MET A 172 -57.75 13.97 -7.64
CA MET A 172 -56.74 14.96 -7.26
C MET A 172 -55.93 15.41 -8.47
N ALA A 173 -55.35 14.48 -9.23
CA ALA A 173 -54.60 14.81 -10.45
C ALA A 173 -55.47 15.47 -11.53
N SER A 174 -56.73 15.04 -11.68
CA SER A 174 -57.72 15.68 -12.55
C SER A 174 -57.93 17.15 -12.18
N ALA A 175 -58.16 17.44 -10.89
CA ALA A 175 -58.36 18.78 -10.39
C ALA A 175 -57.08 19.64 -10.46
N GLU A 176 -55.89 19.06 -10.20
CA GLU A 176 -54.58 19.72 -10.38
C GLU A 176 -54.37 20.18 -11.83
N ILE A 177 -54.63 19.32 -12.81
CA ILE A 177 -54.54 19.65 -14.25
C ILE A 177 -55.53 20.77 -14.61
N HIS A 178 -56.76 20.70 -14.10
CA HIS A 178 -57.79 21.72 -14.36
C HIS A 178 -57.40 23.08 -13.75
N ALA A 179 -56.97 23.11 -12.48
CA ALA A 179 -56.52 24.35 -11.82
C ALA A 179 -55.35 25.00 -12.58
N ASN A 180 -54.37 24.20 -13.03
CA ASN A 180 -53.24 24.66 -13.85
C ASN A 180 -53.67 25.28 -15.19
N TRP A 181 -54.62 24.65 -15.90
CA TRP A 181 -55.19 25.24 -17.12
C TRP A 181 -56.01 26.50 -16.83
N ASN A 182 -56.84 26.48 -15.78
CA ASN A 182 -57.68 27.61 -15.41
C ASN A 182 -56.89 28.85 -14.93
N ALA A 183 -55.61 28.70 -14.60
CA ALA A 183 -54.71 29.84 -14.36
C ALA A 183 -54.54 30.76 -15.59
N GLY A 184 -54.80 30.24 -16.81
CA GLY A 184 -54.83 31.01 -18.06
C GLY A 184 -56.18 31.05 -18.78
N ALA A 185 -57.24 30.45 -18.22
CA ALA A 185 -58.54 30.28 -18.87
C ALA A 185 -59.73 30.28 -17.88
N VAL A 186 -60.82 30.99 -18.21
CA VAL A 186 -62.06 30.98 -17.42
C VAL A 186 -63.07 30.00 -18.02
N GLY A 187 -63.57 29.06 -17.22
CA GLY A 187 -64.66 28.16 -17.60
C GLY A 187 -64.44 26.70 -17.18
N HIS A 188 -65.52 25.94 -17.13
CA HIS A 188 -65.50 24.49 -16.90
C HIS A 188 -64.93 23.74 -18.11
N PHE A 189 -64.17 22.68 -17.87
CA PHE A 189 -63.60 21.87 -18.94
C PHE A 189 -64.62 20.84 -19.45
N GLY A 190 -64.76 20.72 -20.77
CA GLY A 190 -65.55 19.66 -21.43
C GLY A 190 -67.08 19.81 -21.42
N TRP A 191 -67.67 20.81 -20.75
CA TRP A 191 -69.12 21.01 -20.75
C TRP A 191 -69.58 21.84 -21.96
N SER A 192 -70.37 21.25 -22.86
CA SER A 192 -70.94 21.93 -24.04
C SER A 192 -71.93 23.03 -23.65
N THR A 193 -71.74 24.25 -24.15
CA THR A 193 -72.62 25.39 -23.84
C THR A 193 -74.08 25.13 -24.24
N GLN A 194 -75.01 25.80 -23.56
CA GLN A 194 -76.47 25.55 -23.57
C GLN A 194 -77.17 25.56 -24.95
N ASP A 195 -76.47 25.95 -26.01
CA ASP A 195 -76.99 26.15 -27.37
C ASP A 195 -76.85 24.93 -28.30
N GLY A 196 -76.36 23.78 -27.80
CA GLY A 196 -76.39 22.50 -28.51
C GLY A 196 -75.44 22.36 -29.71
N ALA A 197 -74.50 23.29 -29.89
CA ALA A 197 -73.56 23.33 -31.02
C ALA A 197 -72.10 23.10 -30.57
N GLY A 198 -71.78 21.86 -30.18
CA GLY A 198 -70.42 21.45 -29.82
C GLY A 198 -70.32 19.93 -29.70
N ASP A 199 -69.53 19.29 -30.57
CA ASP A 199 -69.39 17.84 -30.61
C ASP A 199 -68.44 17.37 -29.49
N VAL A 200 -69.03 16.86 -28.41
CA VAL A 200 -68.32 16.40 -27.21
C VAL A 200 -67.54 15.10 -27.46
N SER A 201 -67.71 14.44 -28.63
CA SER A 201 -66.99 13.19 -28.95
C SER A 201 -65.48 13.36 -29.17
N ALA A 202 -64.99 14.60 -29.28
CA ALA A 202 -63.58 14.91 -29.51
C ALA A 202 -62.78 15.25 -28.23
N VAL A 203 -63.43 15.47 -27.08
CA VAL A 203 -62.72 15.63 -25.80
C VAL A 203 -62.47 14.25 -25.23
N ASP A 204 -61.20 13.90 -25.01
CA ASP A 204 -60.83 12.60 -24.47
C ASP A 204 -61.46 12.40 -23.07
N ALA A 205 -62.28 11.36 -22.98
CA ALA A 205 -63.11 11.04 -21.83
C ALA A 205 -62.31 10.78 -20.55
N ALA A 206 -61.00 10.55 -20.64
CA ALA A 206 -60.12 10.23 -19.52
C ALA A 206 -59.98 11.34 -18.45
N LEU A 207 -60.43 12.57 -18.69
CA LEU A 207 -60.60 13.60 -17.63
C LEU A 207 -62.08 13.87 -17.33
N THR A 208 -62.88 14.16 -18.36
CA THR A 208 -64.26 14.62 -18.24
C THR A 208 -65.25 13.59 -17.69
N THR A 209 -64.86 12.32 -17.53
CA THR A 209 -65.69 11.27 -16.91
C THR A 209 -65.30 10.89 -15.48
N ARG A 210 -64.24 11.50 -14.90
CA ARG A 210 -63.79 11.14 -13.54
C ARG A 210 -64.71 11.71 -12.45
N TYR A 211 -65.25 12.90 -12.69
CA TYR A 211 -66.06 13.65 -11.73
C TYR A 211 -67.49 13.84 -12.23
N LYS A 212 -68.43 13.98 -11.28
CA LYS A 212 -69.85 14.27 -11.53
C LYS A 212 -70.13 15.77 -11.51
N SER A 213 -69.39 16.54 -10.70
CA SER A 213 -69.44 18.00 -10.73
C SER A 213 -68.12 18.65 -10.29
N GLU A 214 -67.98 19.93 -10.60
CA GLU A 214 -66.77 20.73 -10.42
C GLU A 214 -67.15 22.11 -9.90
N ASN A 215 -66.38 22.64 -8.96
CA ASN A 215 -66.40 24.06 -8.59
C ASN A 215 -65.08 24.71 -8.99
N LEU A 216 -65.13 25.91 -9.56
CA LEU A 216 -63.96 26.69 -9.97
C LEU A 216 -63.93 28.05 -9.26
N ALA A 217 -62.74 28.53 -8.91
CA ALA A 217 -62.56 29.84 -8.31
C ALA A 217 -61.21 30.47 -8.65
N TRP A 218 -61.18 31.80 -8.66
CA TRP A 218 -60.02 32.62 -9.03
C TRP A 218 -59.74 33.66 -7.94
N GLY A 219 -58.45 33.95 -7.69
CA GLY A 219 -58.00 35.03 -6.80
C GLY A 219 -57.94 34.72 -5.30
N TYR A 220 -58.60 33.66 -4.82
CA TYR A 220 -58.52 33.20 -3.42
C TYR A 220 -57.15 32.57 -3.09
N SER A 221 -56.73 32.58 -1.81
CA SER A 221 -55.34 32.32 -1.38
C SER A 221 -55.15 31.48 -0.12
N GLY A 222 -56.20 31.11 0.61
CA GLY A 222 -56.12 30.31 1.84
C GLY A 222 -57.36 29.47 2.09
N THR A 223 -57.33 28.59 3.10
CA THR A 223 -58.36 27.56 3.33
C THR A 223 -59.63 28.08 4.01
N GLY A 224 -59.48 28.84 5.10
CA GLY A 224 -60.57 29.33 5.94
C GLY A 224 -61.22 28.24 6.78
N GLN A 225 -61.60 28.53 8.03
CA GLN A 225 -62.07 27.51 8.99
C GLN A 225 -63.17 28.00 9.93
N GLY A 226 -64.16 27.15 10.19
CA GLY A 226 -65.31 27.47 11.04
C GLY A 226 -66.32 28.42 10.37
N GLY A 227 -67.62 28.16 10.58
CA GLY A 227 -68.75 28.67 9.79
C GLY A 227 -69.07 30.17 9.77
N ALA A 228 -68.14 31.08 10.10
CA ALA A 228 -68.36 32.53 10.09
C ALA A 228 -67.81 33.20 8.81
N ALA A 229 -68.53 34.21 8.31
CA ALA A 229 -68.20 34.97 7.09
C ALA A 229 -66.74 35.45 7.03
N SER A 230 -66.26 36.00 8.15
CA SER A 230 -64.91 36.53 8.36
C SER A 230 -63.80 35.50 8.13
N ASN A 231 -64.10 34.21 8.36
CA ASN A 231 -63.09 33.17 8.42
C ASN A 231 -62.78 32.61 7.03
N TYR A 232 -63.71 32.75 6.08
CA TYR A 232 -63.53 32.31 4.70
C TYR A 232 -63.03 33.40 3.76
N ALA A 233 -62.84 34.65 4.19
CA ALA A 233 -62.65 35.81 3.29
C ALA A 233 -61.52 35.68 2.23
N ASN A 234 -60.53 34.80 2.44
CA ASN A 234 -59.45 34.50 1.48
C ASN A 234 -59.58 33.11 0.81
N SER A 235 -60.73 32.46 0.89
CA SER A 235 -60.98 31.06 0.50
C SER A 235 -62.07 30.94 -0.58
N PRO A 236 -61.96 29.98 -1.52
CA PRO A 236 -63.03 29.66 -2.48
C PRO A 236 -64.40 29.44 -1.82
N TYR A 237 -64.42 28.92 -0.58
CA TYR A 237 -65.66 28.72 0.18
C TYR A 237 -66.36 30.02 0.62
N HIS A 238 -65.73 31.19 0.47
CA HIS A 238 -66.43 32.47 0.61
C HIS A 238 -67.53 32.60 -0.43
N GLY A 239 -67.17 32.55 -1.72
CA GLY A 239 -68.14 32.53 -2.81
C GLY A 239 -68.98 31.25 -2.77
N TRP A 240 -68.33 30.09 -2.93
CA TRP A 240 -69.00 28.80 -3.16
C TRP A 240 -69.96 28.36 -2.05
N TYR A 241 -69.73 28.77 -0.79
CA TYR A 241 -70.55 28.33 0.34
C TYR A 241 -71.22 29.49 1.09
N TYR A 242 -70.48 30.53 1.43
CA TYR A 242 -71.04 31.61 2.24
C TYR A 242 -71.94 32.56 1.44
N GLU A 243 -71.46 33.11 0.31
CA GLU A 243 -72.23 34.05 -0.52
C GLU A 243 -73.40 33.34 -1.24
N GLU A 244 -73.14 32.20 -1.88
CA GLU A 244 -74.20 31.38 -2.52
C GLU A 244 -75.22 30.85 -1.49
N GLY A 245 -74.76 30.51 -0.28
CA GLY A 245 -75.63 30.07 0.81
C GLY A 245 -76.52 31.17 1.39
N ILE A 246 -76.20 32.45 1.18
CA ILE A 246 -77.13 33.57 1.42
C ILE A 246 -78.20 33.59 0.34
N VAL A 247 -77.83 33.48 -0.95
CA VAL A 247 -78.79 33.49 -2.06
C VAL A 247 -79.79 32.34 -1.97
N ILE A 248 -79.36 31.13 -1.58
CA ILE A 248 -80.26 30.01 -1.32
C ILE A 248 -81.27 30.33 -0.21
N LYS A 249 -80.82 30.90 0.92
CA LYS A 249 -81.70 31.25 2.05
C LYS A 249 -82.63 32.42 1.74
N GLU A 250 -82.17 33.40 0.95
CA GLU A 250 -83.03 34.46 0.41
C GLU A 250 -84.13 33.85 -0.47
N ASN A 251 -83.81 32.89 -1.34
CA ASN A 251 -84.80 32.23 -2.19
C ASN A 251 -85.78 31.37 -1.39
N GLU A 252 -85.31 30.61 -0.39
CA GLU A 252 -86.16 29.82 0.52
C GLU A 252 -87.12 30.71 1.33
N GLN A 253 -86.69 31.90 1.75
CA GLN A 253 -87.52 32.84 2.52
C GLN A 253 -88.50 33.65 1.66
N ASN A 254 -88.22 33.84 0.36
CA ASN A 254 -89.11 34.51 -0.59
C ASN A 254 -90.01 33.53 -1.37
N ALA A 255 -90.10 32.26 -0.97
CA ALA A 255 -90.77 31.20 -1.74
C ALA A 255 -92.32 31.30 -1.82
N ASP A 256 -92.94 32.16 -1.01
CA ASP A 256 -94.35 32.59 -1.13
C ASP A 256 -94.55 33.94 -0.41
N LEU A 257 -94.70 35.03 -1.15
CA LEU A 257 -94.97 36.38 -0.61
C LEU A 257 -96.01 37.20 -1.39
N ASP A 258 -96.36 36.78 -2.61
CA ASP A 258 -97.39 37.36 -3.48
C ASP A 258 -98.61 36.46 -3.68
N GLY A 259 -98.51 35.15 -3.39
CA GLY A 259 -99.66 34.25 -3.25
C GLY A 259 -100.45 33.95 -4.54
N ASP A 260 -99.93 34.29 -5.71
CA ASP A 260 -100.59 34.06 -7.00
C ASP A 260 -100.27 32.69 -7.64
N GLY A 261 -99.32 31.95 -7.05
CA GLY A 261 -98.90 30.61 -7.49
C GLY A 261 -97.86 30.61 -8.62
N THR A 262 -97.41 31.78 -9.06
CA THR A 262 -96.28 31.93 -9.99
C THR A 262 -95.01 32.14 -9.19
N VAL A 263 -93.93 31.40 -9.49
CA VAL A 263 -92.61 31.76 -8.96
C VAL A 263 -92.13 33.03 -9.66
N GLY A 264 -92.38 34.18 -9.04
CA GLY A 264 -91.76 35.43 -9.43
C GLY A 264 -90.24 35.25 -9.45
N SER A 265 -89.59 35.52 -10.58
CA SER A 265 -88.17 35.20 -10.76
C SER A 265 -87.29 36.13 -9.92
N VAL A 266 -86.99 35.71 -8.68
CA VAL A 266 -86.12 36.42 -7.73
C VAL A 266 -84.69 36.39 -8.24
N ARG A 267 -84.34 37.34 -9.11
CA ARG A 267 -83.00 37.56 -9.67
C ARG A 267 -82.42 36.32 -10.38
N GLY A 268 -82.97 36.00 -11.55
CA GLY A 268 -82.24 35.16 -12.49
C GLY A 268 -80.84 35.73 -12.81
N ASP A 269 -79.88 34.83 -13.06
CA ASP A 269 -78.41 35.01 -13.23
C ASP A 269 -77.52 34.63 -12.04
N ARG A 270 -78.03 34.56 -10.80
CA ARG A 270 -77.20 34.23 -9.63
C ARG A 270 -76.80 32.75 -9.59
N GLN A 271 -75.51 32.51 -9.79
CA GLN A 271 -74.85 31.21 -9.73
C GLN A 271 -74.92 30.65 -8.30
N THR A 272 -75.72 29.60 -8.07
CA THR A 272 -75.78 28.86 -6.78
C THR A 272 -75.30 27.41 -6.90
N GLY A 273 -74.64 27.07 -8.02
CA GLY A 273 -74.24 25.70 -8.35
C GLY A 273 -73.13 25.16 -7.46
N HIS A 274 -72.24 26.01 -6.96
CA HIS A 274 -71.11 25.57 -6.15
C HIS A 274 -71.55 25.16 -4.74
N TYR A 275 -72.53 25.87 -4.17
CA TYR A 275 -73.19 25.51 -2.90
C TYR A 275 -73.89 24.15 -3.01
N LEU A 276 -74.64 23.95 -4.09
CA LEU A 276 -75.36 22.70 -4.35
C LEU A 276 -74.39 21.51 -4.57
N ASN A 277 -73.30 21.70 -5.32
CA ASN A 277 -72.26 20.68 -5.50
C ASN A 277 -71.60 20.26 -4.17
N LEU A 278 -71.31 21.23 -3.31
CA LEU A 278 -70.65 21.00 -2.01
C LEU A 278 -71.58 20.24 -1.03
N LEU A 279 -72.88 20.53 -1.05
CA LEU A 279 -73.87 19.92 -0.14
C LEU A 279 -74.66 18.74 -0.75
N ASP A 280 -74.35 18.31 -1.98
CA ASP A 280 -74.99 17.12 -2.57
C ASP A 280 -74.67 15.86 -1.72
N PRO A 281 -75.69 15.17 -1.17
CA PRO A 281 -75.51 13.99 -0.31
C PRO A 281 -75.02 12.75 -1.08
N THR A 282 -75.10 12.76 -2.42
CA THR A 282 -74.64 11.66 -3.28
C THR A 282 -73.14 11.69 -3.54
N HIS A 283 -72.44 12.78 -3.22
CA HIS A 283 -70.98 12.86 -3.34
C HIS A 283 -70.30 12.12 -2.19
N VAL A 284 -69.33 11.26 -2.54
CA VAL A 284 -68.58 10.39 -1.62
C VAL A 284 -67.07 10.54 -1.77
N ALA A 285 -66.62 10.98 -2.94
CA ALA A 285 -65.22 11.17 -3.27
C ALA A 285 -64.95 12.54 -3.89
N THR A 286 -63.70 12.99 -3.78
CA THR A 286 -63.26 14.31 -4.22
C THR A 286 -61.77 14.35 -4.58
N GLY A 287 -61.37 15.43 -5.24
CA GLY A 287 -59.98 15.87 -5.43
C GLY A 287 -59.97 17.38 -5.67
N PHE A 288 -58.83 18.02 -5.40
CA PHE A 288 -58.73 19.48 -5.39
C PHE A 288 -57.39 19.91 -5.99
N GLY A 289 -57.43 20.79 -6.99
CA GLY A 289 -56.24 21.46 -7.53
C GLY A 289 -56.18 22.89 -7.04
N PHE A 290 -55.00 23.32 -6.59
CA PHE A 290 -54.77 24.71 -6.21
C PHE A 290 -53.48 25.23 -6.85
N ASN A 291 -53.59 25.94 -7.97
CA ASN A 291 -52.47 26.63 -8.56
C ASN A 291 -52.32 28.00 -7.85
N SER A 292 -51.12 28.28 -7.35
CA SER A 292 -50.77 29.51 -6.66
C SER A 292 -49.76 30.36 -7.45
N GLY A 293 -49.77 30.22 -8.77
CA GLY A 293 -48.89 30.89 -9.72
C GLY A 293 -49.63 31.95 -10.53
N THR A 294 -48.95 33.07 -10.78
CA THR A 294 -49.52 34.20 -11.53
C THR A 294 -49.20 34.10 -13.03
N VAL A 295 -50.22 33.90 -13.88
CA VAL A 295 -50.04 33.98 -15.34
C VAL A 295 -49.94 35.44 -15.79
N ALA A 296 -48.89 35.78 -16.52
CA ALA A 296 -48.65 37.14 -17.01
C ALA A 296 -49.75 37.56 -18.01
N GLY A 297 -50.41 38.69 -17.74
CA GLY A 297 -51.55 39.18 -18.53
C GLY A 297 -52.92 38.71 -18.05
N PHE A 298 -52.99 37.87 -17.01
CA PHE A 298 -54.23 37.47 -16.36
C PHE A 298 -54.41 38.24 -15.03
N GLU A 299 -55.64 38.64 -14.70
CA GLU A 299 -55.90 39.51 -13.53
C GLU A 299 -55.85 38.75 -12.20
N TYR A 300 -56.26 37.48 -12.22
CA TYR A 300 -56.36 36.64 -11.03
C TYR A 300 -55.06 35.88 -10.74
N ARG A 301 -54.67 35.84 -9.46
CA ARG A 301 -53.31 35.43 -9.04
C ARG A 301 -53.14 33.96 -8.66
N ASN A 302 -54.23 33.27 -8.37
CA ASN A 302 -54.30 31.86 -7.99
C ASN A 302 -55.60 31.28 -8.57
N THR A 303 -55.68 29.96 -8.73
CA THR A 303 -56.90 29.24 -9.13
C THR A 303 -57.13 27.98 -8.30
N ALA A 304 -58.40 27.68 -8.07
CA ALA A 304 -58.85 26.47 -7.39
C ALA A 304 -59.85 25.72 -8.26
N ALA A 305 -59.67 24.41 -8.37
CA ALA A 305 -60.62 23.48 -8.96
C ALA A 305 -60.94 22.38 -7.93
N HIS A 306 -62.22 22.13 -7.69
CA HIS A 306 -62.69 21.15 -6.70
C HIS A 306 -63.63 20.17 -7.39
N HIS A 307 -63.19 18.94 -7.56
CA HIS A 307 -63.92 17.88 -8.26
C HIS A 307 -64.65 16.99 -7.25
N PHE A 308 -65.89 16.60 -7.57
CA PHE A 308 -66.73 15.73 -6.74
C PHE A 308 -67.21 14.52 -7.54
N SER A 309 -67.27 13.35 -6.92
CA SER A 309 -67.82 12.15 -7.56
C SER A 309 -68.72 11.34 -6.62
N SER A 310 -69.67 10.64 -7.23
CA SER A 310 -70.64 9.74 -6.60
C SER A 310 -70.24 8.29 -6.84
N GLY A 311 -70.67 7.37 -5.96
CA GLY A 311 -70.23 5.96 -6.00
C GLY A 311 -70.42 5.21 -7.34
N GLY A 312 -71.37 5.65 -8.19
CA GLY A 312 -71.59 5.10 -9.54
C GLY A 312 -70.72 5.70 -10.66
N PHE A 313 -69.92 6.72 -10.36
CA PHE A 313 -69.03 7.45 -11.29
C PHE A 313 -67.55 7.31 -10.90
N MET A 314 -67.22 6.25 -10.16
CA MET A 314 -65.86 5.97 -9.68
C MET A 314 -65.23 4.83 -10.50
N TYR A 315 -63.92 4.90 -10.72
CA TYR A 315 -63.20 3.80 -11.36
C TYR A 315 -63.13 2.60 -10.41
N ALA A 316 -63.30 1.38 -10.95
CA ALA A 316 -63.52 0.16 -10.17
C ALA A 316 -62.37 -0.28 -9.24
N ASN A 317 -61.21 0.38 -9.32
CA ASN A 317 -60.03 0.14 -8.46
C ASN A 317 -59.54 1.40 -7.73
N ASP A 318 -60.27 2.52 -7.80
CA ASP A 318 -59.87 3.79 -7.17
C ASP A 318 -59.83 3.67 -5.64
N ARG A 319 -58.84 4.30 -5.01
CA ARG A 319 -58.55 4.17 -3.58
C ARG A 319 -58.96 5.44 -2.84
N LEU A 320 -59.98 5.29 -1.99
CA LEU A 320 -60.57 6.40 -1.24
C LEU A 320 -59.98 6.55 0.16
N PHE A 321 -59.24 7.63 0.38
CA PHE A 321 -58.58 7.98 1.64
C PHE A 321 -59.32 9.11 2.36
N THR A 322 -59.31 9.16 3.69
CA THR A 322 -59.63 10.41 4.40
C THR A 322 -58.52 11.46 4.17
N PRO A 323 -58.80 12.77 4.34
CA PRO A 323 -57.78 13.80 4.19
C PRO A 323 -56.56 13.62 5.09
N ASP A 324 -56.71 13.04 6.29
CA ASP A 324 -55.59 12.78 7.19
C ASP A 324 -54.79 11.54 6.79
N GLU A 325 -55.42 10.44 6.35
CA GLU A 325 -54.72 9.28 5.76
C GLU A 325 -53.93 9.69 4.51
N TYR A 326 -54.52 10.52 3.65
CA TYR A 326 -53.88 11.01 2.43
C TYR A 326 -52.73 11.98 2.73
N LYS A 327 -52.87 12.85 3.74
CA LYS A 327 -51.76 13.68 4.22
C LYS A 327 -50.62 12.83 4.78
N GLN A 328 -50.91 11.81 5.59
CA GLN A 328 -49.87 10.94 6.15
C GLN A 328 -49.08 10.22 5.03
N LEU A 329 -49.75 9.77 3.97
CA LEU A 329 -49.07 9.17 2.81
C LEU A 329 -48.15 10.18 2.10
N LEU A 330 -48.55 11.46 2.01
CA LEU A 330 -47.73 12.53 1.44
C LEU A 330 -46.55 12.91 2.36
N ASP A 331 -46.77 12.96 3.68
CA ASP A 331 -45.74 13.14 4.70
C ASP A 331 -44.69 12.01 4.62
N ASP A 332 -45.14 10.75 4.53
CA ASP A 332 -44.28 9.56 4.38
C ASP A 332 -43.47 9.59 3.07
N TYR A 333 -44.07 10.04 1.97
CA TYR A 333 -43.39 10.22 0.68
C TYR A 333 -42.27 11.27 0.80
N VAL A 334 -42.56 12.46 1.33
CA VAL A 334 -41.58 13.54 1.54
C VAL A 334 -40.48 13.12 2.52
N ALA A 335 -40.84 12.42 3.60
CA ALA A 335 -39.88 11.86 4.54
C ALA A 335 -38.95 10.84 3.86
N SER A 336 -39.48 9.99 2.96
CA SER A 336 -38.67 8.99 2.25
C SER A 336 -37.68 9.61 1.26
N ILE A 337 -38.02 10.71 0.58
CA ILE A 337 -37.07 11.47 -0.27
C ILE A 337 -35.91 12.01 0.59
N ASN A 338 -36.25 12.66 1.71
CA ASN A 338 -35.26 13.26 2.61
C ASN A 338 -34.35 12.20 3.25
N ASN A 339 -34.89 11.04 3.62
CA ASN A 339 -34.13 9.94 4.18
C ASN A 339 -33.27 9.22 3.12
N SER A 340 -33.76 9.09 1.88
CA SER A 340 -32.97 8.61 0.74
C SER A 340 -31.73 9.51 0.52
N ALA A 341 -31.92 10.82 0.45
CA ALA A 341 -30.82 11.78 0.27
C ALA A 341 -29.81 11.74 1.42
N ARG A 342 -30.27 11.63 2.67
CA ARG A 342 -29.40 11.46 3.85
C ARG A 342 -28.58 10.17 3.78
N ASN A 343 -29.20 9.04 3.45
CA ASN A 343 -28.51 7.75 3.34
C ASN A 343 -27.46 7.78 2.22
N MET A 344 -27.83 8.25 1.03
CA MET A 344 -26.90 8.44 -0.10
C MET A 344 -25.71 9.33 0.27
N SER A 345 -25.95 10.39 1.04
CA SER A 345 -24.89 11.31 1.49
C SER A 345 -23.97 10.63 2.50
N SER A 346 -24.53 9.95 3.50
CA SER A 346 -23.78 9.27 4.56
C SER A 346 -22.96 8.08 4.03
N GLU A 347 -23.51 7.30 3.09
CA GLU A 347 -22.80 6.20 2.42
C GLU A 347 -21.66 6.74 1.55
N ALA A 348 -21.87 7.83 0.81
CA ALA A 348 -20.84 8.47 0.00
C ALA A 348 -19.73 9.09 0.87
N GLU A 349 -20.07 9.75 1.98
CA GLU A 349 -19.10 10.29 2.93
C GLU A 349 -18.26 9.18 3.60
N ALA A 350 -18.88 8.06 3.98
CA ALA A 350 -18.16 6.90 4.49
C ALA A 350 -17.21 6.30 3.44
N ALA A 351 -17.66 6.14 2.19
CA ALA A 351 -16.83 5.65 1.08
C ALA A 351 -15.68 6.62 0.74
N ILE A 352 -15.89 7.94 0.85
CA ILE A 352 -14.82 8.95 0.72
C ILE A 352 -13.79 8.77 1.84
N GLN A 353 -14.21 8.54 3.09
CA GLN A 353 -13.28 8.32 4.21
C GLN A 353 -12.47 7.02 4.04
N GLU A 354 -13.13 5.91 3.67
CA GLU A 354 -12.46 4.62 3.40
C GLU A 354 -11.46 4.75 2.25
N ALA A 355 -11.85 5.36 1.13
CA ALA A 355 -10.99 5.53 -0.03
C ALA A 355 -9.76 6.40 0.29
N ASN A 356 -9.93 7.50 1.04
CA ASN A 356 -8.79 8.33 1.48
C ASN A 356 -7.84 7.56 2.41
N ALA A 357 -8.36 6.76 3.34
CA ALA A 357 -7.54 5.92 4.22
C ALA A 357 -6.77 4.85 3.42
N GLN A 358 -7.43 4.21 2.45
CA GLN A 358 -6.81 3.25 1.53
C GLN A 358 -5.71 3.90 0.68
N ILE A 359 -5.96 5.10 0.12
CA ILE A 359 -4.97 5.89 -0.64
C ILE A 359 -3.75 6.23 0.22
N ALA A 360 -3.94 6.64 1.48
CA ALA A 360 -2.86 7.00 2.39
C ALA A 360 -1.93 5.81 2.70
N GLU A 361 -2.49 4.64 3.05
CA GLU A 361 -1.68 3.46 3.34
C GLU A 361 -1.03 2.87 2.07
N LEU A 362 -1.72 2.85 0.92
CA LEU A 362 -1.12 2.43 -0.35
C LEU A 362 0.03 3.35 -0.78
N THR A 363 -0.08 4.66 -0.54
CA THR A 363 1.01 5.62 -0.75
C THR A 363 2.20 5.31 0.17
N SER A 364 1.94 5.05 1.46
CA SER A 364 2.94 4.63 2.44
C SER A 364 3.65 3.32 2.07
N GLN A 365 2.92 2.32 1.56
CA GLN A 365 3.49 1.06 1.05
C GLN A 365 4.34 1.28 -0.20
N LYS A 366 3.85 2.08 -1.15
CA LYS A 366 4.60 2.42 -2.37
C LYS A 366 5.89 3.17 -2.07
N THR A 367 5.89 4.13 -1.13
CA THR A 367 7.12 4.83 -0.70
C THR A 367 8.14 3.86 -0.12
N ARG A 368 7.73 2.92 0.74
CA ARG A 368 8.62 1.87 1.27
C ARG A 368 9.25 1.02 0.16
N LEU A 369 8.49 0.64 -0.88
CA LEU A 369 9.02 -0.07 -2.06
C LEU A 369 9.95 0.79 -2.95
N MET A 370 9.79 2.13 -2.95
CA MET A 370 10.70 3.05 -3.63
C MET A 370 12.02 3.25 -2.87
N GLU A 371 11.97 3.23 -1.54
CA GLU A 371 13.16 3.22 -0.67
C GLU A 371 13.91 1.89 -0.80
N GLU A 372 13.19 0.75 -0.84
CA GLU A 372 13.76 -0.56 -1.10
C GLU A 372 14.38 -0.66 -2.51
N ALA A 373 13.72 -0.16 -3.56
CA ALA A 373 14.30 -0.06 -4.90
C ALA A 373 15.64 0.70 -4.89
N SER A 374 15.68 1.81 -4.13
CA SER A 374 16.89 2.63 -3.96
C SER A 374 17.98 1.90 -3.16
N SER A 375 17.62 1.00 -2.25
CA SER A 375 18.57 0.13 -1.52
C SER A 375 19.12 -0.98 -2.41
N LEU A 376 18.24 -1.67 -3.14
CA LEU A 376 18.58 -2.74 -4.07
C LEU A 376 19.46 -2.26 -5.22
N SER A 377 19.21 -1.08 -5.79
CA SER A 377 20.06 -0.49 -6.84
C SER A 377 21.50 -0.22 -6.38
N ARG A 378 21.69 0.22 -5.12
CA ARG A 378 23.03 0.37 -4.50
C ARG A 378 23.68 -0.99 -4.29
N SER A 379 22.91 -1.97 -3.81
CA SER A 379 23.38 -3.35 -3.57
C SER A 379 23.80 -4.03 -4.87
N GLN A 380 23.03 -3.85 -5.95
CA GLN A 380 23.32 -4.33 -7.31
C GLN A 380 24.62 -3.73 -7.84
N SER A 381 24.77 -2.40 -7.69
CA SER A 381 25.99 -1.69 -8.09
C SER A 381 27.24 -2.18 -7.35
N GLU A 382 27.15 -2.46 -6.04
CA GLU A 382 28.29 -2.97 -5.27
C GLU A 382 28.56 -4.45 -5.54
N ALA A 383 27.52 -5.27 -5.75
CA ALA A 383 27.68 -6.67 -6.17
C ALA A 383 28.38 -6.78 -7.54
N GLN A 384 28.05 -5.89 -8.48
CA GLN A 384 28.72 -5.82 -9.78
C GLN A 384 30.22 -5.48 -9.63
N ARG A 385 30.57 -4.48 -8.81
CA ARG A 385 31.98 -4.16 -8.46
C ARG A 385 32.70 -5.30 -7.72
N ASN A 386 31.98 -6.09 -6.92
CA ASN A 386 32.53 -7.26 -6.25
C ASN A 386 32.86 -8.37 -7.26
N LEU A 387 31.98 -8.60 -8.24
CA LEU A 387 32.22 -9.52 -9.34
C LEU A 387 33.41 -9.08 -10.20
N GLU A 388 33.48 -7.80 -10.59
CA GLU A 388 34.61 -7.23 -11.33
C GLU A 388 35.95 -7.39 -10.57
N ARG A 389 35.97 -7.12 -9.26
CA ARG A 389 37.15 -7.35 -8.41
C ARG A 389 37.52 -8.82 -8.29
N ALA A 390 36.54 -9.71 -8.17
CA ALA A 390 36.78 -11.16 -8.11
C ALA A 390 37.37 -11.69 -9.42
N ILE A 391 36.84 -11.24 -10.56
CA ILE A 391 37.34 -11.56 -11.91
C ILE A 391 38.78 -11.10 -12.07
N ALA A 392 39.08 -9.84 -11.76
CA ALA A 392 40.45 -9.32 -11.81
C ALA A 392 41.42 -10.09 -10.89
N SER A 393 40.96 -10.53 -9.71
CA SER A 393 41.75 -11.35 -8.79
C SER A 393 42.02 -12.76 -9.33
N ARG A 394 41.00 -13.42 -9.88
CA ARG A 394 41.12 -14.72 -10.58
C ARG A 394 42.11 -14.64 -11.74
N ASP A 395 42.05 -13.57 -12.52
CA ASP A 395 42.90 -13.42 -13.71
C ASP A 395 44.36 -13.13 -13.31
N ALA A 396 44.60 -12.34 -12.25
CA ALA A 396 45.91 -12.20 -11.65
C ALA A 396 46.47 -13.54 -11.11
N LYS A 397 45.67 -14.34 -10.39
CA LYS A 397 46.09 -15.68 -9.93
C LYS A 397 46.26 -16.69 -11.06
N THR A 398 45.58 -16.51 -12.18
CA THR A 398 45.82 -17.29 -13.40
C THR A 398 47.15 -16.91 -14.06
N ALA A 399 47.52 -15.63 -14.07
CA ALA A 399 48.84 -15.19 -14.53
C ALA A 399 49.98 -15.71 -13.62
N GLU A 400 49.82 -15.63 -12.29
CA GLU A 400 50.79 -16.20 -11.33
C GLU A 400 51.00 -17.71 -11.53
N PHE A 401 49.92 -18.47 -11.75
CA PHE A 401 50.01 -19.90 -12.06
C PHE A 401 50.75 -20.17 -13.38
N ASN A 402 50.45 -19.42 -14.43
CA ASN A 402 51.11 -19.55 -15.73
C ASN A 402 52.61 -19.23 -15.64
N GLU A 403 53.00 -18.23 -14.84
CA GLU A 403 54.41 -17.93 -14.55
C GLU A 403 55.09 -19.06 -13.78
N ALA A 404 54.45 -19.60 -12.74
CA ALA A 404 55.00 -20.71 -11.96
C ALA A 404 55.20 -21.97 -12.83
N GLU A 405 54.26 -22.27 -13.72
CA GLU A 405 54.38 -23.35 -14.71
C GLU A 405 55.55 -23.12 -15.69
N ALA A 406 55.72 -21.90 -16.22
CA ALA A 406 56.84 -21.56 -17.08
C ALA A 406 58.20 -21.66 -16.37
N ARG A 407 58.28 -21.24 -15.10
CA ARG A 407 59.49 -21.35 -14.26
C ARG A 407 59.85 -22.81 -13.99
N LEU A 408 58.87 -23.66 -13.68
CA LEU A 408 59.05 -25.10 -13.52
C LEU A 408 59.58 -25.75 -14.79
N ALA A 409 58.95 -25.48 -15.95
CA ALA A 409 59.39 -26.02 -17.25
C ALA A 409 60.84 -25.59 -17.59
N ALA A 410 61.22 -24.36 -17.27
CA ALA A 410 62.60 -23.88 -17.42
C ALA A 410 63.59 -24.65 -16.50
N LYS A 411 63.20 -24.96 -15.26
CA LYS A 411 64.00 -25.78 -14.34
C LYS A 411 64.12 -27.23 -14.78
N GLU A 412 63.07 -27.82 -15.36
CA GLU A 412 63.15 -29.15 -15.98
C GLU A 412 64.13 -29.17 -17.16
N GLN A 413 64.11 -28.15 -18.02
CA GLN A 413 65.06 -28.04 -19.13
C GLN A 413 66.50 -27.80 -18.64
N GLN A 414 66.71 -27.07 -17.53
CA GLN A 414 68.03 -26.96 -16.88
C GLN A 414 68.51 -28.30 -16.32
N LEU A 415 67.64 -29.06 -15.65
CA LEU A 415 67.96 -30.38 -15.11
C LEU A 415 68.29 -31.40 -16.22
N GLN A 416 67.59 -31.33 -17.36
CA GLN A 416 67.86 -32.17 -18.53
C GLN A 416 69.24 -31.88 -19.15
N ARG A 417 69.60 -30.60 -19.33
CA ARG A 417 70.95 -30.20 -19.79
C ARG A 417 72.04 -30.70 -18.85
N ALA A 418 71.89 -30.46 -17.54
CA ALA A 418 72.85 -30.91 -16.53
C ALA A 418 72.98 -32.44 -16.42
N ARG A 419 71.99 -33.22 -16.89
CA ARG A 419 72.09 -34.68 -17.01
C ARG A 419 72.91 -35.10 -18.22
N ALA A 420 72.69 -34.49 -19.39
CA ALA A 420 73.51 -34.73 -20.59
C ALA A 420 74.99 -34.31 -20.38
N GLU A 421 75.24 -33.19 -19.70
CA GLU A 421 76.59 -32.74 -19.34
C GLU A 421 77.31 -33.72 -18.41
N LEU A 422 76.61 -34.31 -17.43
CA LEU A 422 77.19 -35.33 -16.54
C LEU A 422 77.52 -36.62 -17.30
N GLU A 423 76.68 -37.04 -18.25
CA GLU A 423 76.89 -38.22 -19.09
C GLU A 423 78.13 -38.04 -20.00
N ILE A 424 78.30 -36.85 -20.60
CA ILE A 424 79.51 -36.49 -21.35
C ILE A 424 80.75 -36.54 -20.45
N ALA A 425 80.70 -35.95 -19.25
CA ALA A 425 81.81 -35.95 -18.31
C ALA A 425 82.19 -37.36 -17.81
N HIS A 426 81.19 -38.22 -17.57
CA HIS A 426 81.39 -39.62 -17.18
C HIS A 426 82.10 -40.42 -18.29
N ASN A 427 81.67 -40.25 -19.55
CA ASN A 427 82.29 -40.92 -20.69
C ASN A 427 83.72 -40.42 -20.94
N ALA A 428 84.00 -39.13 -20.71
CA ALA A 428 85.36 -38.58 -20.75
C ALA A 428 86.27 -39.16 -19.65
N LEU A 429 85.75 -39.33 -18.42
CA LEU A 429 86.47 -39.97 -17.31
C LEU A 429 86.81 -41.43 -17.62
N LEU A 430 85.87 -42.19 -18.20
CA LEU A 430 86.08 -43.58 -18.59
C LEU A 430 87.16 -43.73 -19.68
N ALA A 431 87.19 -42.81 -20.65
CA ALA A 431 88.25 -42.74 -21.66
C ALA A 431 89.62 -42.38 -21.05
N ALA A 432 89.66 -41.44 -20.10
CA ALA A 432 90.88 -41.08 -19.38
C ALA A 432 91.43 -42.24 -18.53
N GLN A 433 90.56 -42.98 -17.83
CA GLN A 433 90.93 -44.19 -17.08
C GLN A 433 91.53 -45.26 -18.00
N THR A 434 90.88 -45.53 -19.13
CA THR A 434 91.38 -46.49 -20.15
C THR A 434 92.77 -46.11 -20.66
N SER A 435 93.02 -44.81 -20.86
CA SER A 435 94.34 -44.27 -21.26
C SER A 435 95.39 -44.41 -20.16
N PHE A 436 95.02 -44.16 -18.90
CA PHE A 436 95.88 -44.38 -17.74
C PHE A 436 96.27 -45.86 -17.57
N ASP A 437 95.31 -46.77 -17.65
CA ASP A 437 95.56 -48.22 -17.50
C ASP A 437 96.46 -48.74 -18.63
N THR A 438 96.26 -48.25 -19.86
CA THR A 438 97.14 -48.52 -21.02
C THR A 438 98.57 -48.01 -20.78
N SER A 439 98.71 -46.81 -20.21
CA SER A 439 100.00 -46.19 -19.89
C SER A 439 100.74 -46.96 -18.77
N ALA A 440 100.02 -47.42 -17.75
CA ALA A 440 100.55 -48.24 -16.66
C ALA A 440 101.06 -49.61 -17.18
N SER A 441 100.31 -50.26 -18.07
CA SER A 441 100.77 -51.50 -18.73
C SER A 441 102.04 -51.29 -19.58
N THR A 442 102.13 -50.14 -20.25
CA THR A 442 103.30 -49.76 -21.07
C THR A 442 104.54 -49.54 -20.18
N LEU A 443 104.38 -48.84 -19.05
CA LEU A 443 105.46 -48.63 -18.08
C LEU A 443 105.98 -49.96 -17.49
N ASN A 444 105.08 -50.91 -17.20
CA ASN A 444 105.47 -52.20 -16.65
C ASN A 444 106.28 -53.06 -17.65
N SER A 445 105.93 -52.96 -18.93
CA SER A 445 106.70 -53.56 -20.03
C SER A 445 108.10 -52.95 -20.16
N ALA A 446 108.22 -51.61 -20.02
CA ALA A 446 109.50 -50.91 -20.06
C ALA A 446 110.43 -51.31 -18.88
N ASN A 447 109.88 -51.42 -17.66
CA ASN A 447 110.65 -51.87 -16.49
C ASN A 447 111.19 -53.30 -16.67
N THR A 448 110.40 -54.19 -17.29
CA THR A 448 110.83 -55.56 -17.60
C THR A 448 112.05 -55.54 -18.56
N LEU A 449 111.98 -54.74 -19.62
CA LEU A 449 113.06 -54.60 -20.61
C LEU A 449 114.36 -54.03 -20.01
N VAL A 450 114.26 -53.13 -19.02
CA VAL A 450 115.43 -52.60 -18.29
C VAL A 450 116.14 -53.70 -17.50
N SER A 451 115.39 -54.61 -16.86
CA SER A 451 115.97 -55.75 -16.13
C SER A 451 116.72 -56.72 -17.05
N GLU A 452 116.23 -56.94 -18.27
CA GLU A 452 116.92 -57.74 -19.29
C GLU A 452 118.22 -57.07 -19.75
N LYS A 453 118.22 -55.75 -19.96
CA LYS A 453 119.41 -55.01 -20.41
C LYS A 453 120.48 -54.87 -19.33
N GLN A 454 120.11 -54.75 -18.05
CA GLN A 454 121.07 -54.78 -16.96
C GLN A 454 121.81 -56.13 -16.90
N THR A 455 121.07 -57.24 -17.05
CA THR A 455 121.64 -58.60 -17.04
C THR A 455 122.66 -58.82 -18.19
N ALA A 456 122.49 -58.14 -19.33
CA ALA A 456 123.44 -58.17 -20.44
C ALA A 456 124.68 -57.27 -20.23
N LEU A 457 124.57 -56.21 -19.41
CA LEU A 457 125.65 -55.25 -19.16
C LEU A 457 126.75 -55.85 -18.25
N ASP A 458 126.36 -56.61 -17.24
CA ASP A 458 127.28 -57.18 -16.26
C ASP A 458 128.21 -58.25 -16.88
N ALA A 459 127.77 -58.93 -17.95
CA ALA A 459 128.59 -59.86 -18.73
C ALA A 459 129.63 -59.16 -19.64
N ALA A 460 129.42 -57.89 -20.01
CA ALA A 460 130.26 -57.18 -20.99
C ALA A 460 131.55 -56.58 -20.40
N ASN A 461 131.58 -56.32 -19.09
CA ASN A 461 132.66 -55.56 -18.44
C ASN A 461 134.01 -56.30 -18.31
N ALA A 462 134.09 -57.60 -18.65
CA ALA A 462 135.28 -58.43 -18.40
C ALA A 462 136.42 -58.29 -19.44
N ASN A 463 136.13 -57.90 -20.69
CA ASN A 463 137.10 -57.93 -21.81
C ASN A 463 137.53 -56.53 -22.31
N LYS A 464 137.69 -55.57 -21.39
CA LYS A 464 137.90 -54.14 -21.69
C LYS A 464 139.33 -53.76 -22.14
N ALA A 465 140.30 -54.67 -22.16
CA ALA A 465 141.72 -54.35 -22.00
C ALA A 465 142.63 -54.45 -23.24
N THR A 466 142.12 -54.50 -24.49
CA THR A 466 142.99 -54.82 -25.66
C THR A 466 142.57 -54.19 -27.01
N ALA A 467 141.78 -53.11 -27.03
CA ALA A 467 141.23 -52.57 -28.30
C ALA A 467 141.12 -51.04 -28.43
N GLU A 468 141.97 -50.27 -27.74
CA GLU A 468 141.99 -48.79 -27.80
C GLU A 468 142.51 -48.20 -29.15
N ALA A 469 142.52 -49.00 -30.21
CA ALA A 469 143.18 -48.72 -31.50
C ALA A 469 142.19 -48.64 -32.69
N ARG A 470 140.94 -48.20 -32.47
CA ARG A 470 139.92 -48.04 -33.52
C ARG A 470 139.04 -46.78 -33.36
N VAL A 471 139.66 -45.70 -32.90
CA VAL A 471 139.07 -44.42 -32.42
C VAL A 471 138.26 -43.61 -33.48
N GLN A 472 138.09 -44.08 -34.72
CA GLN A 472 137.97 -43.16 -35.87
C GLN A 472 136.73 -43.31 -36.79
N ASP A 473 135.67 -44.03 -36.41
CA ASP A 473 134.55 -44.34 -37.35
C ASP A 473 133.11 -44.08 -36.86
N LEU A 474 132.79 -44.02 -35.56
CA LEU A 474 131.38 -44.09 -35.10
C LEU A 474 130.82 -43.01 -34.17
N GLU A 475 131.61 -42.16 -33.51
CA GLU A 475 131.06 -41.13 -32.58
C GLU A 475 130.94 -39.71 -33.17
N ASN A 476 130.91 -39.60 -34.50
CA ASN A 476 130.22 -38.49 -35.17
C ASN A 476 128.70 -38.72 -35.28
N GLN A 477 128.16 -39.78 -34.65
CA GLN A 477 126.72 -40.01 -34.52
C GLN A 477 126.20 -39.65 -33.12
N ILE A 478 126.06 -38.34 -32.91
CA ILE A 478 124.93 -37.69 -32.20
C ILE A 478 124.88 -37.95 -30.67
N LEU A 479 125.40 -37.05 -29.83
CA LEU A 479 124.91 -35.70 -29.45
C LEU A 479 123.97 -35.66 -28.22
N ASP A 480 124.32 -34.70 -27.35
CA ASP A 480 123.45 -33.93 -26.46
C ASP A 480 122.91 -34.53 -25.14
N GLY A 481 123.84 -34.79 -24.22
CA GLY A 481 123.55 -34.84 -22.79
C GLY A 481 123.12 -33.50 -22.13
N ALA A 482 122.98 -32.41 -22.88
CA ALA A 482 122.51 -31.12 -22.34
C ALA A 482 120.97 -31.02 -22.29
N SER A 483 120.27 -31.71 -23.19
CA SER A 483 118.80 -31.77 -23.28
C SER A 483 118.12 -32.16 -21.96
N VAL A 484 118.59 -33.22 -21.30
CA VAL A 484 117.93 -33.80 -20.10
C VAL A 484 117.96 -32.84 -18.90
N VAL A 485 119.07 -32.16 -18.66
CA VAL A 485 119.17 -31.15 -17.57
C VAL A 485 118.27 -29.96 -17.88
N LYS A 486 118.24 -29.52 -19.14
CA LYS A 486 117.39 -28.41 -19.58
C LYS A 486 115.89 -28.74 -19.50
N GLN A 487 115.50 -29.99 -19.83
CA GLN A 487 114.14 -30.48 -19.66
C GLN A 487 113.74 -30.60 -18.18
N LYS A 488 114.59 -31.12 -17.29
CA LYS A 488 114.26 -31.18 -15.86
C LYS A 488 114.19 -29.80 -15.20
N LEU A 489 115.04 -28.85 -15.59
CA LEU A 489 114.94 -27.47 -15.11
C LEU A 489 113.67 -26.77 -15.62
N ALA A 490 113.30 -26.99 -16.88
CA ALA A 490 112.03 -26.50 -17.43
C ALA A 490 110.81 -27.13 -16.74
N ALA A 491 110.83 -28.44 -16.47
CA ALA A 491 109.77 -29.13 -15.73
C ALA A 491 109.65 -28.66 -14.28
N MET A 492 110.77 -28.37 -13.60
CA MET A 492 110.75 -27.83 -12.24
C MET A 492 110.17 -26.41 -12.20
N ASN A 493 110.54 -25.55 -13.16
CA ASN A 493 109.98 -24.20 -13.28
C ASN A 493 108.48 -24.22 -13.67
N ALA A 494 108.06 -25.17 -14.51
CA ALA A 494 106.65 -25.37 -14.83
C ALA A 494 105.84 -25.87 -13.63
N ALA A 495 106.38 -26.81 -12.84
CA ALA A 495 105.76 -27.29 -11.62
C ALA A 495 105.66 -26.19 -10.54
N GLN A 496 106.66 -25.30 -10.44
CA GLN A 496 106.58 -24.12 -9.56
C GLN A 496 105.49 -23.16 -10.04
N ALA A 497 105.42 -22.85 -11.34
CA ALA A 497 104.37 -21.98 -11.89
C ALA A 497 102.96 -22.57 -11.73
N GLU A 498 102.79 -23.90 -11.83
CA GLU A 498 101.52 -24.56 -11.52
C GLU A 498 101.22 -24.50 -10.01
N LEU A 499 102.20 -24.73 -9.14
CA LEU A 499 102.03 -24.60 -7.69
C LEU A 499 101.63 -23.17 -7.28
N ASP A 500 102.24 -22.15 -7.89
CA ASP A 500 101.92 -20.74 -7.66
C ASP A 500 100.50 -20.43 -8.14
N GLN A 501 100.09 -20.91 -9.33
CA GLN A 501 98.71 -20.79 -9.81
C GLN A 501 97.70 -21.50 -8.90
N LYS A 502 98.01 -22.71 -8.40
CA LYS A 502 97.12 -23.46 -7.48
C LYS A 502 97.00 -22.74 -6.13
N THR A 503 98.08 -22.14 -5.66
CA THR A 503 98.11 -21.34 -4.43
C THR A 503 97.29 -20.06 -4.58
N GLN A 504 97.40 -19.37 -5.73
CA GLN A 504 96.61 -18.19 -6.04
C GLN A 504 95.12 -18.52 -6.21
N ALA A 505 94.79 -19.63 -6.88
CA ALA A 505 93.41 -20.13 -7.01
C ALA A 505 92.81 -20.59 -5.66
N ALA A 506 93.62 -21.12 -4.75
CA ALA A 506 93.18 -21.44 -3.38
C ALA A 506 92.86 -20.17 -2.58
N SER A 507 93.69 -19.13 -2.69
CA SER A 507 93.44 -17.81 -2.09
C SER A 507 92.15 -17.17 -2.63
N GLU A 508 91.91 -17.27 -3.94
CA GLU A 508 90.69 -16.79 -4.60
C GLU A 508 89.44 -17.54 -4.09
N GLN A 509 89.51 -18.87 -3.94
CA GLN A 509 88.43 -19.67 -3.35
C GLN A 509 88.23 -19.38 -1.86
N GLU A 510 89.28 -19.07 -1.10
CA GLU A 510 89.16 -18.66 0.30
C GLU A 510 88.49 -17.27 0.43
N HIS A 511 88.80 -16.34 -0.48
CA HIS A 511 88.10 -15.05 -0.55
C HIS A 511 86.61 -15.25 -0.85
N GLN A 512 86.27 -16.03 -1.88
CA GLN A 512 84.88 -16.34 -2.24
C GLN A 512 84.13 -17.08 -1.12
N LEU A 513 84.80 -18.00 -0.41
CA LEU A 513 84.24 -18.68 0.76
C LEU A 513 83.97 -17.69 1.92
N ASN A 514 84.81 -16.69 2.12
CA ASN A 514 84.62 -15.68 3.16
C ASN A 514 83.56 -14.63 2.78
N GLU A 515 83.43 -14.26 1.51
CA GLU A 515 82.27 -13.49 1.02
C GLU A 515 80.95 -14.26 1.17
N LEU A 516 80.94 -15.57 0.89
CA LEU A 516 79.77 -16.42 1.08
C LEU A 516 79.39 -16.57 2.56
N LYS A 517 80.37 -16.68 3.47
CA LYS A 517 80.13 -16.62 4.93
C LYS A 517 79.56 -15.27 5.36
N ALA A 518 80.09 -14.17 4.83
CA ALA A 518 79.58 -12.83 5.13
C ALA A 518 78.13 -12.66 4.64
N ARG A 519 77.83 -13.08 3.40
CA ARG A 519 76.46 -13.11 2.86
C ARG A 519 75.52 -14.00 3.67
N ALA A 520 75.97 -15.16 4.12
CA ALA A 520 75.18 -16.04 5.00
C ALA A 520 74.86 -15.36 6.34
N ALA A 521 75.83 -14.70 6.97
CA ALA A 521 75.60 -13.94 8.20
C ALA A 521 74.63 -12.76 8.00
N THR A 522 74.68 -12.06 6.86
CA THR A 522 73.68 -11.04 6.50
C THR A 522 72.30 -11.66 6.32
N ILE A 523 72.18 -12.77 5.59
CA ILE A 523 70.89 -13.47 5.37
C ILE A 523 70.29 -13.97 6.69
N ASP A 524 71.08 -14.52 7.61
CA ASP A 524 70.58 -14.94 8.92
C ASP A 524 70.17 -13.73 9.80
N SER A 525 70.84 -12.58 9.66
CA SER A 525 70.44 -11.32 10.32
C SER A 525 69.13 -10.76 9.76
N GLU A 526 68.97 -10.73 8.43
CA GLU A 526 67.74 -10.33 7.73
C GLU A 526 66.58 -11.28 8.07
N ARG A 527 66.86 -12.59 8.14
CA ARG A 527 65.89 -13.62 8.55
C ARG A 527 65.50 -13.49 10.02
N ALA A 528 66.43 -13.10 10.91
CA ALA A 528 66.11 -12.81 12.30
C ALA A 528 65.21 -11.56 12.42
N ALA A 529 65.50 -10.49 11.67
CA ALA A 529 64.66 -9.30 11.60
C ALA A 529 63.26 -9.61 11.07
N ALA A 530 63.15 -10.30 9.93
CA ALA A 530 61.88 -10.70 9.34
C ALA A 530 61.06 -11.64 10.24
N ASN A 531 61.71 -12.56 10.98
CA ASN A 531 61.02 -13.38 11.99
C ASN A 531 60.48 -12.54 13.17
N SER A 532 61.22 -11.51 13.60
CA SER A 532 60.78 -10.58 14.65
C SER A 532 59.59 -9.72 14.20
N GLU A 533 59.64 -9.21 12.97
CA GLU A 533 58.54 -8.46 12.36
C GLU A 533 57.29 -9.34 12.14
N LEU A 534 57.48 -10.59 11.69
CA LEU A 534 56.41 -11.58 11.58
C LEU A 534 55.80 -11.96 12.94
N ALA A 535 56.60 -11.97 14.03
CA ALA A 535 56.09 -12.16 15.38
C ALA A 535 55.26 -10.95 15.86
N ALA A 536 55.72 -9.73 15.59
CA ALA A 536 54.97 -8.51 15.89
C ALA A 536 53.66 -8.43 15.10
N LEU A 537 53.67 -8.79 13.82
CA LEU A 537 52.48 -8.89 12.97
C LEU A 537 51.49 -9.96 13.46
N ARG A 538 51.97 -11.13 13.90
CA ARG A 538 51.12 -12.16 14.51
C ARG A 538 50.45 -11.64 15.78
N LEU A 539 51.20 -11.01 16.69
CA LEU A 539 50.64 -10.42 17.91
C LEU A 539 49.62 -9.30 17.60
N ALA A 540 49.86 -8.50 16.57
CA ALA A 540 48.92 -7.47 16.11
C ALA A 540 47.64 -8.05 15.48
N VAL A 541 47.73 -9.19 14.78
CA VAL A 541 46.57 -9.93 14.26
C VAL A 541 45.79 -10.60 15.39
N GLU A 542 46.47 -11.20 16.36
CA GLU A 542 45.86 -11.87 17.52
C GLU A 542 45.11 -10.86 18.41
N ASN A 543 45.72 -9.72 18.73
CA ASN A 543 45.06 -8.62 19.44
C ASN A 543 43.83 -8.09 18.67
N LYS A 544 43.94 -7.91 17.34
CA LYS A 544 42.79 -7.49 16.51
C LYS A 544 41.70 -8.56 16.43
N SER A 545 42.06 -9.84 16.45
CA SER A 545 41.11 -10.95 16.50
C SER A 545 40.37 -10.99 17.84
N HIS A 546 41.06 -10.71 18.95
CA HIS A 546 40.44 -10.59 20.27
C HIS A 546 39.43 -9.44 20.30
N THR A 547 39.83 -8.22 19.90
CA THR A 547 38.91 -7.06 19.83
C THR A 547 37.76 -7.29 18.84
N LEU A 548 37.97 -8.01 17.74
CA LEU A 548 36.88 -8.41 16.84
C LEU A 548 35.90 -9.35 17.54
N GLY A 549 36.38 -10.32 18.33
CA GLY A 549 35.53 -11.21 19.13
C GLY A 549 34.72 -10.46 20.21
N GLU A 550 35.33 -9.48 20.88
CA GLU A 550 34.63 -8.58 21.81
C GLU A 550 33.53 -7.79 21.10
N ILE A 551 33.83 -7.21 19.93
CA ILE A 551 32.87 -6.47 19.10
C ILE A 551 31.74 -7.38 18.62
N THR A 552 32.04 -8.59 18.12
CA THR A 552 31.02 -9.57 17.70
C THR A 552 30.10 -9.96 18.87
N THR A 553 30.66 -10.19 20.06
CA THR A 553 29.89 -10.48 21.28
C THR A 553 29.00 -9.29 21.67
N ARG A 554 29.54 -8.07 21.60
CA ARG A 554 28.82 -6.81 21.87
C ARG A 554 27.68 -6.58 20.88
N VAL A 555 27.91 -6.83 19.59
CA VAL A 555 26.89 -6.76 18.52
C VAL A 555 25.80 -7.80 18.77
N ALA A 556 26.14 -9.07 19.01
CA ALA A 556 25.15 -10.11 19.28
C ALA A 556 24.27 -9.77 20.51
N THR A 557 24.88 -9.22 21.56
CA THR A 557 24.16 -8.73 22.76
C THR A 557 23.21 -7.59 22.43
N LEU A 558 23.66 -6.60 21.65
CA LEU A 558 22.84 -5.46 21.23
C LEU A 558 21.71 -5.88 20.27
N THR A 559 21.95 -6.83 19.37
CA THR A 559 20.93 -7.42 18.49
C THR A 559 19.86 -8.17 19.29
N ALA A 560 20.25 -8.95 20.30
CA ALA A 560 19.30 -9.61 21.21
C ALA A 560 18.46 -8.59 22.00
N THR A 561 19.10 -7.57 22.58
CA THR A 561 18.41 -6.48 23.30
C THR A 561 17.46 -5.70 22.39
N LEU A 562 17.83 -5.46 21.13
CA LEU A 562 16.99 -4.81 20.13
C LEU A 562 15.77 -5.66 19.77
N ALA A 563 15.94 -6.98 19.62
CA ALA A 563 14.82 -7.90 19.37
C ALA A 563 13.84 -7.94 20.56
N GLU A 564 14.35 -8.00 21.80
CA GLU A 564 13.54 -7.96 23.02
C GLU A 564 12.78 -6.63 23.18
N THR A 565 13.46 -5.51 22.90
CA THR A 565 12.85 -4.16 22.89
C THR A 565 11.76 -4.04 21.80
N THR A 566 11.97 -4.66 20.64
CA THR A 566 11.00 -4.64 19.53
C THR A 566 9.76 -5.49 19.87
N SER A 567 9.96 -6.68 20.45
CA SER A 567 8.87 -7.57 20.88
C SER A 567 8.02 -6.96 22.01
N THR A 568 8.65 -6.30 22.98
CA THR A 568 7.92 -5.60 24.06
C THR A 568 7.25 -4.32 23.58
N HIS A 569 7.82 -3.60 22.61
CA HIS A 569 7.14 -2.48 21.95
C HIS A 569 5.88 -2.94 21.21
N GLN A 570 5.95 -4.05 20.45
CA GLN A 570 4.77 -4.62 19.79
C GLN A 570 3.71 -5.04 20.82
N THR A 571 4.12 -5.72 21.89
CA THR A 571 3.22 -6.14 23.00
C THR A 571 2.50 -4.95 23.64
N LEU A 572 3.18 -3.80 23.77
CA LEU A 572 2.58 -2.55 24.26
C LEU A 572 1.58 -1.96 23.25
N ALA A 573 1.91 -1.93 21.96
CA ALA A 573 1.01 -1.46 20.90
C ALA A 573 -0.26 -2.33 20.80
N ASP A 574 -0.12 -3.64 20.87
CA ASP A 574 -1.24 -4.59 20.86
C ASP A 574 -2.15 -4.40 22.09
N ALA A 575 -1.56 -4.17 23.26
CA ALA A 575 -2.32 -3.88 24.49
C ALA A 575 -3.04 -2.51 24.44
N GLN A 576 -2.41 -1.49 23.85
CA GLN A 576 -3.03 -0.18 23.60
C GLN A 576 -4.23 -0.30 22.64
N ALA A 577 -4.08 -1.05 21.54
CA ALA A 577 -5.16 -1.30 20.59
C ALA A 577 -6.33 -2.08 21.21
N ASN A 578 -6.03 -3.06 22.07
CA ASN A 578 -7.06 -3.82 22.80
C ASN A 578 -7.85 -2.92 23.77
N VAL A 579 -7.19 -2.00 24.48
CA VAL A 579 -7.88 -1.01 25.35
C VAL A 579 -8.84 -0.14 24.57
N ALA A 580 -8.39 0.45 23.45
CA ALA A 580 -9.25 1.27 22.58
C ALA A 580 -10.45 0.47 22.04
N GLN A 581 -10.27 -0.82 21.71
CA GLN A 581 -11.37 -1.69 21.32
C GLN A 581 -12.39 -1.92 22.46
N LYS A 582 -11.93 -2.10 23.71
CA LYS A 582 -12.84 -2.33 24.84
C LYS A 582 -13.53 -1.03 25.29
N GLU A 583 -12.85 0.11 25.18
CA GLU A 583 -13.44 1.43 25.41
C GLU A 583 -14.60 1.70 24.44
N GLN A 584 -14.40 1.40 23.16
CA GLN A 584 -15.46 1.50 22.15
C GLN A 584 -16.62 0.51 22.43
N ALA A 585 -16.33 -0.69 22.93
CA ALA A 585 -17.36 -1.67 23.29
C ALA A 585 -18.18 -1.22 24.51
N LEU A 586 -17.54 -0.65 25.53
CA LEU A 586 -18.18 -0.07 26.71
C LEU A 586 -19.07 1.11 26.33
N SER A 587 -18.58 2.03 25.51
CA SER A 587 -19.37 3.16 24.99
C SER A 587 -20.61 2.69 24.24
N ARG A 588 -20.51 1.67 23.36
CA ARG A 588 -21.67 1.09 22.66
C ARG A 588 -22.68 0.47 23.62
N ALA A 589 -22.22 -0.26 24.63
CA ALA A 589 -23.10 -0.85 25.64
C ALA A 589 -23.84 0.23 26.46
N GLN A 590 -23.17 1.34 26.77
CA GLN A 590 -23.77 2.50 27.46
C GLN A 590 -24.84 3.19 26.59
N THR A 591 -24.64 3.32 25.28
CA THR A 591 -25.68 3.80 24.36
C THR A 591 -26.89 2.86 24.34
N GLN A 592 -26.66 1.55 24.24
CA GLN A 592 -27.73 0.54 24.25
C GLN A 592 -28.49 0.51 25.58
N LEU A 593 -27.83 0.82 26.70
CA LEU A 593 -28.49 1.03 28.00
C LEU A 593 -29.44 2.23 27.97
N ALA A 594 -28.96 3.40 27.51
CA ALA A 594 -29.81 4.60 27.40
C ALA A 594 -30.99 4.41 26.44
N GLU A 595 -30.79 3.71 25.32
CA GLU A 595 -31.87 3.30 24.41
C GLU A 595 -32.87 2.38 25.11
N ALA A 596 -32.42 1.40 25.91
CA ALA A 596 -33.31 0.49 26.64
C ALA A 596 -34.10 1.21 27.76
N GLU A 597 -33.49 2.18 28.44
CA GLU A 597 -34.15 3.03 29.43
C GLU A 597 -35.25 3.91 28.76
N GLN A 598 -34.94 4.54 27.63
CA GLN A 598 -35.92 5.32 26.86
C GLN A 598 -37.09 4.46 26.37
N ASN A 599 -36.80 3.28 25.82
CA ASN A 599 -37.83 2.32 25.39
C ASN A 599 -38.70 1.85 26.56
N LEU A 600 -38.14 1.70 27.76
CA LEU A 600 -38.93 1.38 28.96
C LEU A 600 -39.80 2.56 29.41
N SER A 601 -39.36 3.83 29.26
CA SER A 601 -40.23 4.99 29.53
C SER A 601 -41.44 4.99 28.60
N ALA A 602 -41.21 4.90 27.28
CA ALA A 602 -42.29 4.85 26.28
C ALA A 602 -43.25 3.67 26.51
N ALA A 603 -42.75 2.50 26.93
CA ALA A 603 -43.58 1.36 27.27
C ALA A 603 -44.35 1.52 28.60
N ASN A 604 -43.87 2.34 29.54
CA ASN A 604 -44.64 2.73 30.73
C ASN A 604 -45.76 3.71 30.37
N GLU A 605 -45.48 4.69 29.52
CA GLU A 605 -46.44 5.66 29.00
C GLU A 605 -47.57 4.97 28.22
N ALA A 606 -47.23 4.07 27.28
CA ALA A 606 -48.22 3.28 26.54
C ALA A 606 -49.10 2.39 27.45
N VAL A 607 -48.57 1.91 28.58
CA VAL A 607 -49.38 1.19 29.60
C VAL A 607 -50.31 2.13 30.36
N ALA A 608 -49.89 3.36 30.65
CA ALA A 608 -50.75 4.37 31.27
C ALA A 608 -51.89 4.80 30.33
N ASP A 609 -51.60 5.04 29.05
CA ASP A 609 -52.60 5.37 28.03
C ASP A 609 -53.59 4.23 27.83
N ALA A 610 -53.12 2.98 27.73
CA ALA A 610 -54.00 1.82 27.63
C ALA A 610 -54.87 1.62 28.89
N HIS A 611 -54.37 1.98 30.08
CA HIS A 611 -55.17 2.02 31.31
C HIS A 611 -56.22 3.15 31.28
N ALA A 612 -55.90 4.33 30.74
CA ALA A 612 -56.84 5.43 30.58
C ALA A 612 -57.95 5.09 29.59
N LEU A 613 -57.60 4.51 28.43
CA LEU A 613 -58.53 4.00 27.42
C LEU A 613 -59.46 2.91 28.00
N LEU A 614 -58.90 1.96 28.76
CA LEU A 614 -59.69 0.93 29.44
C LEU A 614 -60.66 1.55 30.46
N THR A 615 -60.20 2.51 31.27
CA THR A 615 -61.04 3.20 32.27
C THR A 615 -62.18 3.97 31.60
N ALA A 616 -61.91 4.64 30.47
CA ALA A 616 -62.94 5.33 29.69
C ALA A 616 -63.96 4.34 29.07
N ALA A 617 -63.49 3.21 28.54
CA ALA A 617 -64.36 2.16 27.99
C ALA A 617 -65.22 1.48 29.07
N GLN A 618 -64.67 1.24 30.26
CA GLN A 618 -65.42 0.76 31.43
C GLN A 618 -66.48 1.76 31.86
N THR A 619 -66.12 3.04 32.02
CA THR A 619 -67.05 4.11 32.41
C THR A 619 -68.22 4.23 31.44
N ARG A 620 -67.97 4.13 30.12
CA ARG A 620 -69.01 4.08 29.08
C ARG A 620 -69.90 2.83 29.25
N THR A 621 -69.30 1.65 29.39
CA THR A 621 -70.04 0.38 29.56
C THR A 621 -70.90 0.37 30.83
N GLU A 622 -70.43 0.95 31.94
CA GLU A 622 -71.17 1.08 33.18
C GLU A 622 -72.33 2.09 33.06
N ARG A 623 -72.16 3.19 32.30
CA ARG A 623 -73.26 4.08 31.93
C ARG A 623 -74.31 3.34 31.10
N THR A 624 -73.90 2.57 30.08
CA THR A 624 -74.80 1.74 29.27
C THR A 624 -75.58 0.73 30.13
N ASN A 625 -74.93 0.03 31.06
CA ASN A 625 -75.55 -0.96 31.93
C ASN A 625 -76.60 -0.37 32.91
N ARG A 626 -76.62 0.95 33.11
CA ARG A 626 -77.64 1.64 33.92
C ARG A 626 -78.88 2.07 33.12
N LEU A 627 -78.87 1.92 31.79
CA LEU A 627 -79.99 2.23 30.89
C LEU A 627 -80.94 1.02 30.75
N THR A 628 -81.63 0.67 31.83
CA THR A 628 -82.70 -0.34 31.81
C THR A 628 -84.04 0.26 31.38
N TRP A 629 -84.86 -0.50 30.65
CA TRP A 629 -86.17 -0.08 30.13
C TRP A 629 -87.08 0.57 31.20
N ASN A 630 -87.03 0.11 32.46
CA ASN A 630 -87.83 0.66 33.55
C ASN A 630 -87.56 2.14 33.89
N ASN A 631 -86.50 2.76 33.35
CA ASN A 631 -86.18 4.18 33.60
C ASN A 631 -86.89 5.14 32.63
N THR A 632 -87.61 4.64 31.61
CA THR A 632 -88.19 5.47 30.53
C THR A 632 -89.58 6.04 30.84
N GLU A 633 -90.24 5.58 31.90
CA GLU A 633 -91.61 6.03 32.24
C GLU A 633 -91.67 7.43 32.89
N THR A 634 -90.54 8.01 33.30
CA THR A 634 -90.51 9.27 34.08
C THR A 634 -89.64 10.39 33.50
N ALA A 635 -88.87 10.14 32.43
CA ALA A 635 -88.07 11.17 31.75
C ALA A 635 -87.82 10.78 30.27
N PRO A 636 -87.70 11.75 29.34
CA PRO A 636 -87.22 11.49 27.99
C PRO A 636 -85.81 10.89 27.98
N LEU A 637 -85.49 10.15 26.91
CA LEU A 637 -84.12 9.74 26.59
C LEU A 637 -83.60 10.58 25.42
N ASP A 638 -82.83 11.61 25.77
CA ASP A 638 -82.17 12.57 24.87
C ASP A 638 -80.62 12.42 24.87
N ASP A 639 -80.12 11.28 25.34
CA ASP A 639 -78.69 10.93 25.35
C ASP A 639 -78.21 10.53 23.94
N PRO A 640 -77.25 11.25 23.32
CA PRO A 640 -76.84 11.03 21.93
C PRO A 640 -76.11 9.70 21.68
N ASP A 641 -75.62 9.01 22.72
CA ASP A 641 -74.93 7.72 22.61
C ASP A 641 -75.88 6.52 22.36
N PHE A 642 -77.17 6.75 22.02
CA PHE A 642 -78.19 5.69 21.91
C PHE A 642 -78.01 4.69 20.75
N VAL A 643 -76.97 4.84 19.91
CA VAL A 643 -76.73 4.01 18.73
C VAL A 643 -75.56 3.03 18.96
N HIS A 644 -75.90 1.73 18.99
CA HIS A 644 -75.02 0.56 19.14
C HIS A 644 -74.44 0.24 20.54
N LEU A 645 -75.20 -0.49 21.38
CA LEU A 645 -74.62 -1.16 22.57
C LEU A 645 -73.41 -2.06 22.24
N ASN A 646 -73.39 -2.72 21.08
CA ASN A 646 -72.30 -3.61 20.69
C ASN A 646 -70.96 -2.87 20.46
N SER A 647 -70.98 -1.61 19.99
CA SER A 647 -69.73 -0.89 19.70
C SER A 647 -68.95 -0.59 20.99
N PHE A 648 -69.65 -0.26 22.09
CA PHE A 648 -69.05 -0.06 23.40
C PHE A 648 -68.48 -1.37 23.99
N VAL A 649 -69.14 -2.51 23.77
CA VAL A 649 -68.65 -3.83 24.20
C VAL A 649 -67.40 -4.26 23.41
N GLU A 650 -67.36 -4.02 22.09
CA GLU A 650 -66.14 -4.26 21.31
C GLU A 650 -65.02 -3.27 21.65
N ALA A 651 -65.33 -2.00 21.92
CA ALA A 651 -64.34 -1.03 22.41
C ALA A 651 -63.73 -1.46 23.75
N LEU A 652 -64.52 -2.01 24.67
CA LEU A 652 -64.03 -2.57 25.94
C LEU A 652 -63.16 -3.82 25.74
N LYS A 653 -63.49 -4.69 24.77
CA LYS A 653 -62.63 -5.83 24.40
C LYS A 653 -61.30 -5.37 23.79
N LEU A 654 -61.35 -4.39 22.88
CA LEU A 654 -60.18 -3.84 22.21
C LEU A 654 -59.24 -3.13 23.21
N ALA A 655 -59.78 -2.32 24.12
CA ALA A 655 -59.01 -1.67 25.18
C ALA A 655 -58.34 -2.68 26.14
N LYS A 656 -59.02 -3.78 26.47
CA LYS A 656 -58.41 -4.89 27.24
C LYS A 656 -57.27 -5.56 26.48
N LEU A 657 -57.43 -5.79 25.17
CA LEU A 657 -56.38 -6.37 24.33
C LEU A 657 -55.19 -5.42 24.18
N GLN A 658 -55.44 -4.12 23.99
CA GLN A 658 -54.41 -3.07 23.94
C GLN A 658 -53.63 -2.98 25.25
N LEU A 659 -54.31 -3.02 26.41
CA LEU A 659 -53.63 -3.04 27.71
C LEU A 659 -52.78 -4.30 27.91
N ALA A 660 -53.32 -5.48 27.59
CA ALA A 660 -52.57 -6.73 27.67
C ALA A 660 -51.32 -6.71 26.75
N ARG A 661 -51.43 -6.09 25.57
CA ARG A 661 -50.32 -5.90 24.63
C ARG A 661 -49.29 -4.91 25.18
N ALA A 662 -49.70 -3.73 25.64
CA ALA A 662 -48.81 -2.75 26.25
C ALA A 662 -48.06 -3.32 27.47
N GLN A 663 -48.73 -4.13 28.30
CA GLN A 663 -48.11 -4.84 29.42
C GLN A 663 -47.09 -5.90 28.95
N GLN A 664 -47.36 -6.61 27.86
CA GLN A 664 -46.40 -7.54 27.24
C GLN A 664 -45.17 -6.80 26.67
N ASP A 665 -45.37 -5.69 25.98
CA ASP A 665 -44.29 -4.90 25.40
C ASP A 665 -43.44 -4.20 26.47
N LYS A 666 -44.06 -3.73 27.57
CA LYS A 666 -43.35 -3.29 28.79
C LYS A 666 -42.51 -4.40 29.42
N ALA A 667 -43.02 -5.64 29.48
CA ALA A 667 -42.24 -6.77 29.99
C ALA A 667 -41.02 -7.07 29.08
N ALA A 668 -41.19 -6.99 27.76
CA ALA A 668 -40.11 -7.14 26.80
C ALA A 668 -39.06 -6.01 26.89
N ALA A 669 -39.49 -4.75 27.07
CA ALA A 669 -38.61 -3.61 27.31
C ALA A 669 -37.83 -3.77 28.63
N SER A 670 -38.49 -4.26 29.70
CA SER A 670 -37.86 -4.52 30.99
C SER A 670 -36.79 -5.62 30.91
N ALA A 671 -37.02 -6.67 30.11
CA ALA A 671 -36.02 -7.70 29.84
C ALA A 671 -34.81 -7.16 29.07
N LYS A 672 -35.05 -6.39 27.99
CA LYS A 672 -33.97 -5.73 27.23
C LYS A 672 -33.13 -4.78 28.08
N LEU A 673 -33.74 -4.09 29.05
CA LEU A 673 -33.01 -3.24 29.99
C LEU A 673 -32.09 -4.08 30.91
N ALA A 674 -32.56 -5.22 31.41
CA ALA A 674 -31.72 -6.12 32.20
C ALA A 674 -30.54 -6.68 31.39
N ASP A 675 -30.78 -7.06 30.12
CA ASP A 675 -29.73 -7.50 29.20
C ASP A 675 -28.70 -6.38 28.92
N ALA A 676 -29.16 -5.13 28.73
CA ALA A 676 -28.29 -3.99 28.49
C ALA A 676 -27.43 -3.63 29.72
N ILE A 677 -28.01 -3.64 30.93
CA ILE A 677 -27.27 -3.46 32.19
C ILE A 677 -26.17 -4.52 32.33
N HIS A 678 -26.50 -5.79 32.02
CA HIS A 678 -25.52 -6.88 32.07
C HIS A 678 -24.43 -6.75 30.99
N ALA A 679 -24.77 -6.26 29.80
CA ALA A 679 -23.81 -5.97 28.74
C ALA A 679 -22.82 -4.85 29.11
N VAL A 680 -23.29 -3.77 29.76
CA VAL A 680 -22.41 -2.72 30.31
C VAL A 680 -21.46 -3.29 31.37
N LEU A 681 -21.97 -4.10 32.30
CA LEU A 681 -21.15 -4.71 33.35
C LEU A 681 -20.01 -5.58 32.78
N LEU A 682 -20.31 -6.40 31.77
CA LEU A 682 -19.32 -7.23 31.09
C LEU A 682 -18.32 -6.41 30.27
N ALA A 683 -18.77 -5.33 29.62
CA ALA A 683 -17.90 -4.45 28.85
C ALA A 683 -16.94 -3.64 29.75
N ASP A 684 -17.41 -3.17 30.90
CA ASP A 684 -16.60 -2.47 31.91
C ASP A 684 -15.54 -3.38 32.53
N GLN A 685 -15.92 -4.62 32.87
CA GLN A 685 -14.97 -5.63 33.32
C GLN A 685 -13.91 -5.95 32.26
N ALA A 686 -14.31 -6.07 30.98
CA ALA A 686 -13.38 -6.31 29.88
C ALA A 686 -12.42 -5.12 29.63
N TYR A 687 -12.92 -3.88 29.73
CA TYR A 687 -12.12 -2.66 29.65
C TYR A 687 -11.12 -2.56 30.80
N THR A 688 -11.55 -2.81 32.03
CA THR A 688 -10.70 -2.84 33.23
C THR A 688 -9.56 -3.87 33.10
N VAL A 689 -9.86 -5.07 32.59
CA VAL A 689 -8.86 -6.12 32.33
C VAL A 689 -7.88 -5.70 31.23
N ALA A 690 -8.35 -5.07 30.15
CA ALA A 690 -7.49 -4.56 29.08
C ALA A 690 -6.55 -3.44 29.59
N LEU A 691 -7.07 -2.52 30.42
CA LEU A 691 -6.31 -1.43 31.03
C LEU A 691 -5.22 -1.95 31.98
N ALA A 692 -5.51 -3.00 32.75
CA ALA A 692 -4.51 -3.70 33.56
C ALA A 692 -3.42 -4.36 32.69
N ALA A 693 -3.79 -4.97 31.56
CA ALA A 693 -2.83 -5.55 30.62
C ALA A 693 -1.92 -4.49 29.96
N GLN A 694 -2.50 -3.35 29.54
CA GLN A 694 -1.74 -2.20 29.01
C GLN A 694 -0.74 -1.66 30.04
N ASN A 695 -1.15 -1.49 31.30
CA ASN A 695 -0.25 -1.04 32.37
C ASN A 695 0.91 -2.02 32.61
N ASN A 696 0.65 -3.33 32.56
CA ASN A 696 1.69 -4.35 32.66
C ASN A 696 2.65 -4.34 31.46
N ALA A 697 2.15 -4.20 30.23
CA ALA A 697 2.98 -4.07 29.03
C ALA A 697 3.83 -2.78 29.06
N GLN A 698 3.25 -1.66 29.50
CA GLN A 698 3.94 -0.39 29.67
C GLN A 698 5.04 -0.49 30.73
N ALA A 699 4.79 -1.20 31.84
CA ALA A 699 5.79 -1.47 32.87
C ALA A 699 6.91 -2.41 32.39
N ALA A 700 6.63 -3.36 31.50
CA ALA A 700 7.65 -4.20 30.86
C ALA A 700 8.53 -3.38 29.91
N TYR A 701 7.93 -2.62 29.00
CA TYR A 701 8.65 -1.72 28.08
C TYR A 701 9.49 -0.67 28.82
N ASN A 702 8.96 -0.08 29.90
CA ASN A 702 9.68 0.92 30.70
C ASN A 702 10.93 0.35 31.41
N LYS A 703 10.99 -0.96 31.70
CA LYS A 703 12.19 -1.61 32.28
C LYS A 703 13.33 -1.76 31.28
N LEU A 704 13.04 -1.77 29.98
CA LEU A 704 14.05 -1.85 28.91
C LEU A 704 14.55 -0.46 28.47
N LYS A 705 13.97 0.62 28.99
CA LYS A 705 14.41 1.99 28.73
C LYS A 705 15.80 2.22 29.36
N PRO A 706 16.85 2.56 28.59
CA PRO A 706 18.19 2.70 29.15
C PRO A 706 18.28 3.80 30.21
N ALA A 707 18.87 3.48 31.36
CA ALA A 707 19.45 4.50 32.22
C ALA A 707 20.60 5.21 31.47
N PRO A 708 20.77 6.54 31.62
CA PRO A 708 21.83 7.27 30.91
C PRO A 708 23.21 6.81 31.41
N GLN A 709 23.87 5.93 30.66
CA GLN A 709 25.24 5.54 30.96
C GLN A 709 26.21 6.71 30.70
N PRO A 710 27.31 6.82 31.47
CA PRO A 710 28.31 7.87 31.27
C PRO A 710 28.86 7.87 29.84
N SER A 711 29.24 9.06 29.37
CA SER A 711 29.86 9.22 28.06
C SER A 711 31.12 8.35 27.93
N MET A 712 31.05 7.33 27.08
CA MET A 712 32.25 6.63 26.62
C MET A 712 33.12 7.67 25.92
N LYS A 713 34.24 8.05 26.56
CA LYS A 713 35.28 8.85 25.91
C LYS A 713 35.66 8.15 24.60
N GLN A 714 35.75 8.91 23.52
CA GLN A 714 36.29 8.41 22.26
C GLN A 714 37.64 7.74 22.52
N VAL A 715 37.77 6.47 22.14
CA VAL A 715 39.08 5.83 22.00
C VAL A 715 39.75 6.47 20.79
N GLY A 716 40.45 7.57 21.02
CA GLY A 716 41.06 8.37 19.98
C GLY A 716 42.15 7.57 19.26
N VAL A 717 41.93 7.28 17.98
CA VAL A 717 42.96 6.70 17.10
C VAL A 717 43.95 7.82 16.76
N THR A 718 44.91 8.05 17.65
CA THR A 718 45.96 9.05 17.45
C THR A 718 47.01 8.54 16.47
N ASN A 719 47.02 9.10 15.25
CA ASN A 719 48.18 8.99 14.36
C ASN A 719 49.40 9.59 15.06
N ALA A 720 50.43 8.78 15.31
CA ALA A 720 51.65 9.19 16.00
C ALA A 720 52.79 9.46 15.01
N SER A 721 52.82 10.68 14.46
CA SER A 721 53.99 11.23 13.75
C SER A 721 54.66 12.29 14.63
N GLY A 722 55.79 11.97 15.26
CA GLY A 722 56.54 12.94 16.06
C GLY A 722 57.64 12.31 16.92
N THR A 723 58.89 12.66 16.64
CA THR A 723 60.06 12.32 17.45
C THR A 723 60.26 13.35 18.56
N GLN A 724 60.37 12.90 19.82
CA GLN A 724 61.45 13.30 20.73
C GLN A 724 61.42 12.47 22.02
N ALA A 725 62.52 12.51 22.77
CA ALA A 725 62.72 11.71 23.99
C ALA A 725 62.69 12.61 25.25
N SER A 726 62.31 12.05 26.40
CA SER A 726 63.11 12.15 27.63
C SER A 726 62.54 11.35 28.80
N GLN A 727 63.46 10.84 29.62
CA GLN A 727 63.42 10.64 31.08
C GLN A 727 62.21 9.93 31.73
N ALA A 728 62.53 8.86 32.46
CA ALA A 728 61.63 8.20 33.41
C ALA A 728 62.00 8.59 34.86
N ASN A 729 60.98 8.75 35.70
CA ASN A 729 60.89 8.59 37.16
C ASN A 729 59.44 8.96 37.56
N ASP A 730 58.80 8.43 38.60
CA ASP A 730 59.27 7.58 39.71
C ASP A 730 58.12 6.69 40.28
N ALA A 731 58.43 5.94 41.34
CA ALA A 731 57.54 5.41 42.39
C ALA A 731 56.66 4.15 42.14
N GLN A 732 57.12 3.04 42.74
CA GLN A 732 56.36 2.04 43.55
C GLN A 732 55.22 1.20 42.90
N THR A 733 55.09 -0.12 43.12
CA THR A 733 55.36 -0.91 44.35
C THR A 733 55.87 -2.34 44.08
N SER A 734 56.60 -2.89 45.07
CA SER A 734 56.73 -4.31 45.52
C SER A 734 56.46 -5.48 44.54
N ARG A 735 57.29 -6.53 44.46
CA ARG A 735 57.74 -7.36 45.61
C ARG A 735 58.95 -8.29 45.28
N THR A 736 59.89 -8.43 46.23
CA THR A 736 60.78 -9.59 46.55
C THR A 736 61.56 -10.38 45.47
N GLN A 737 62.90 -10.41 45.63
CA GLN A 737 63.84 -11.58 45.61
C GLN A 737 63.89 -12.51 44.36
N THR A 738 65.02 -13.05 43.86
CA THR A 738 66.48 -13.02 44.12
C THR A 738 67.15 -13.62 42.85
N GLY A 739 68.41 -13.39 42.44
CA GLY A 739 69.55 -12.63 42.95
C GLY A 739 70.85 -13.02 42.19
N LYS A 740 72.01 -12.46 42.57
CA LYS A 740 73.39 -12.75 42.07
C LYS A 740 73.77 -12.28 40.64
N ASN A 741 74.57 -11.21 40.60
CA ASN A 741 75.61 -10.91 39.58
C ASN A 741 76.88 -11.78 39.88
N PRO A 742 77.89 -11.97 38.99
CA PRO A 742 78.76 -10.93 38.38
C PRO A 742 78.85 -11.03 36.83
N ALA A 743 79.15 -10.00 36.02
CA ALA A 743 80.31 -9.08 35.92
C ALA A 743 81.63 -9.76 35.47
N GLY A 744 82.38 -9.27 34.47
CA GLY A 744 82.20 -8.14 33.53
C GLY A 744 83.54 -7.62 32.93
N LYS A 745 83.52 -6.44 32.26
CA LYS A 745 84.69 -5.66 31.70
C LYS A 745 85.31 -6.22 30.40
N LYS A 746 85.94 -5.46 29.48
CA LYS A 746 86.13 -3.99 29.22
C LYS A 746 86.52 -3.81 27.72
N GLY A 747 86.06 -2.77 26.99
CA GLY A 747 86.84 -1.56 26.60
C GLY A 747 87.62 -1.71 25.27
N LEU A 748 87.39 -0.98 24.15
CA LEU A 748 87.56 0.48 23.84
C LEU A 748 89.03 0.93 23.65
N PRO A 749 89.39 1.92 22.77
CA PRO A 749 88.61 2.66 21.75
C PRO A 749 89.33 2.96 20.38
N GLN A 750 88.60 3.64 19.46
CA GLN A 750 88.88 4.68 18.40
C GLN A 750 90.34 5.12 18.03
N THR A 751 90.68 5.84 16.93
CA THR A 751 89.97 6.71 15.91
C THR A 751 90.38 6.33 14.45
N SER A 752 90.42 7.11 13.33
CA SER A 752 90.12 8.51 12.88
C SER A 752 90.08 8.63 11.33
N ASP A 753 89.56 9.72 10.76
CA ASP A 753 89.40 10.01 9.30
C ASP A 753 90.63 10.62 8.55
N VAL A 754 90.62 10.58 7.20
CA VAL A 754 90.48 11.74 6.25
C VAL A 754 90.81 11.36 4.78
N ALA A 755 90.15 12.05 3.82
CA ALA A 755 90.13 11.94 2.34
C ALA A 755 91.49 12.14 1.58
N ALA A 756 91.66 12.15 0.23
CA ALA A 756 90.81 12.71 -0.85
C ALA A 756 91.31 12.43 -2.32
N VAL A 757 90.62 13.06 -3.31
CA VAL A 757 91.03 13.48 -4.69
C VAL A 757 90.59 12.62 -5.92
N LEU A 758 90.25 13.34 -7.01
CA LEU A 758 89.79 12.94 -8.38
C LEU A 758 91.00 12.75 -9.35
N PRO A 759 90.93 12.70 -10.72
CA PRO A 759 89.85 12.91 -11.74
C PRO A 759 89.79 11.76 -12.82
N ALA A 760 89.39 11.97 -14.09
CA ALA A 760 88.05 12.25 -14.67
C ALA A 760 88.10 12.21 -16.23
N LEU A 761 86.92 12.14 -16.90
CA LEU A 761 86.60 12.59 -18.29
C LEU A 761 86.97 11.80 -19.57
N SER A 762 85.97 11.70 -20.47
CA SER A 762 85.97 11.50 -21.95
C SER A 762 86.44 10.16 -22.57
N GLY A 763 85.91 9.68 -23.72
CA GLY A 763 84.74 10.12 -24.51
C GLY A 763 84.61 9.47 -25.93
N PHE A 764 83.51 9.77 -26.64
CA PHE A 764 83.23 9.65 -28.10
C PHE A 764 82.72 8.34 -28.80
N SER A 765 81.73 8.57 -29.70
CA SER A 765 81.38 7.91 -30.99
C SER A 765 80.90 6.46 -31.17
N ALA A 766 79.57 6.28 -31.09
CA ALA A 766 78.62 6.09 -32.23
C ALA A 766 78.96 5.34 -33.56
N LEU A 767 77.96 4.55 -33.99
CA LEU A 767 77.29 4.50 -35.33
C LEU A 767 77.37 3.20 -36.20
N LEU A 768 76.23 2.95 -36.87
CA LEU A 768 75.76 1.85 -37.74
C LEU A 768 76.74 1.19 -38.75
N ALA A 769 76.48 -0.11 -39.05
CA ALA A 769 76.24 -0.59 -40.43
C ALA A 769 75.46 -1.95 -40.47
N SER A 770 74.90 -2.29 -41.63
CA SER A 770 73.87 -3.33 -41.86
C SER A 770 74.35 -4.53 -42.74
N VAL A 771 73.40 -5.38 -43.19
CA VAL A 771 73.50 -6.48 -44.19
C VAL A 771 73.97 -7.86 -43.64
N GLY A 772 73.40 -9.02 -44.03
CA GLY A 772 72.15 -9.30 -44.75
C GLY A 772 72.08 -10.59 -45.61
N VAL A 773 70.94 -11.29 -45.58
CA VAL A 773 70.42 -12.30 -46.57
C VAL A 773 71.17 -13.66 -46.71
N GLY A 774 70.44 -14.81 -46.67
CA GLY A 774 71.09 -16.15 -46.76
C GLY A 774 70.25 -17.44 -47.02
N LEU A 775 68.99 -17.33 -47.45
CA LEU A 775 68.13 -18.35 -48.13
C LEU A 775 68.56 -19.85 -48.32
N ARG A 776 67.65 -20.78 -47.92
CA ARG A 776 66.94 -21.85 -48.72
C ARG A 776 67.13 -23.38 -48.44
N LYS A 777 65.95 -24.04 -48.41
CA LYS A 777 65.62 -25.49 -48.68
C LYS A 777 66.04 -26.49 -47.59
N SER A 778 65.37 -27.64 -47.37
CA SER A 778 64.29 -28.36 -48.11
C SER A 778 63.36 -29.12 -47.11
N LYS A 779 62.35 -29.96 -47.46
CA LYS A 779 61.18 -29.92 -48.38
C LYS A 779 60.44 -31.29 -48.24
N ARG A 780 59.09 -31.36 -48.35
CA ARG A 780 58.21 -32.57 -48.37
C ARG A 780 57.96 -33.26 -47.00
N SER A 781 56.82 -33.94 -46.74
CA SER A 781 55.57 -34.14 -47.55
C SER A 781 54.36 -34.64 -46.73
N SER A 782 53.14 -34.27 -47.18
CA SER A 782 51.85 -35.05 -47.25
C SER A 782 51.20 -35.67 -45.99
N ALA A 783 49.87 -35.88 -45.90
CA ALA A 783 48.67 -35.37 -46.60
C ALA A 783 47.40 -36.02 -45.94
N ALA A 784 46.20 -35.75 -46.51
CA ALA A 784 44.87 -36.32 -46.19
C ALA A 784 44.20 -35.73 -44.93
N LYS A 785 43.07 -34.99 -45.06
CA LYS A 785 41.66 -35.43 -45.23
C LYS A 785 41.08 -36.02 -43.92
N LYS A 786 39.86 -35.66 -43.53
CA LYS A 786 38.72 -35.23 -44.36
C LYS A 786 38.04 -33.97 -43.81
#